data_AF-A0A961FRK2-F1
#
_entry.id   AF-A0A961FRK2-F1
#
_cell.length_a   1.000
_cell.length_b   1.000
_cell.length_c   1.000
_cell.angle_alpha   90.00
_cell.angle_beta   90.00
_cell.angle_gamma   90.00
#
_symmetry.space_group_name_H-M   'P 1'
#
loop_
_entity.id
_entity.type
_entity.pdbx_description
1 polymer ?
#
loop_
_entity_poly.entity_id
_entity_poly.type
_entity_poly.pdbx_seq_one_letter_code
_entity_poly.pdbx_strand_id
1 'polypeptide(L)'
;MKKLTLAITLSVFAGFAIGFLVFRAGGDRHQHSNSDKSGESQTAGEEIWTCSMHPQIRQPKPGKCPICAMDLIPLSAMGGDAGERSYSMSEAAKKLAGITTVAVTRKNPEARVRLFGKVAYDETSMRSVAARFPARIDRLFVDYTGIRVEKGDHLATVYSPDLLSAQSELLTARKFDNQKAVEVARDKLRLWGFSEDRIAEIESSGKTSDQLTIDAPLAGIVTHKSVNEGDYVQTGNPFFKIADLDEVWVMLDAYESDTPWLRFGQKVTFTTDSLPGKTFEGRVAFISPELNPATRTVSVRVNVPNETGLLKPGMFVSGIVTAKVAGAGQVLDPSLAGKWISPMHPEIVKDSPGKCDICGMDLVPAEQLGYVATQENLKPPLVIPASSVLHTGKRSIVYVELPDAEQPTFEGREILIGPRAGDQYIVEAGLKEGEHVVAQGGFVIDSALQIQAKPSMMLPGEGGGERLFPEAPAPDEFLTGTDSLLDAYFAMQKGLANDSLEEAKTAGTQFTERLESLPTDSLPTPSVEVWKDLGGRMKDSLEKLQGTGEIAAFRVEFQNLTLLVDELVRRFGTDHLPVYTHYCPMAFDNAGGTWLQPNEDLVNPYFGEQMLNCGEVREQIAEAKAMSLGDTADTVIATLVDDYLGIQEALAGDSLEEAKAAAGHLRAQALELRKLEEPAAAKLGEQLAVQSELAEKRDDLAVYRVDFKEITGLVRTLVTRFGANLEKTLTEIHCPMAFNSVGADWIQEGDEVHNPYFGPSMLKCGEITSHLGNTAEEEDAATR
;
A
#
# COMPACT_ATOMS: atom_id res chain seq x y z
N MET A 1 81.56 -58.30 -11.90
CA MET A 1 81.03 -56.93 -11.71
C MET A 1 80.72 -56.15 -13.00
N LYS A 2 81.14 -56.57 -14.21
CA LYS A 2 80.78 -55.86 -15.48
C LYS A 2 79.45 -56.28 -16.13
N LYS A 3 78.84 -57.41 -15.73
CA LYS A 3 77.57 -57.91 -16.31
C LYS A 3 76.32 -57.39 -15.57
N LEU A 4 76.44 -56.99 -14.30
CA LEU A 4 75.32 -56.47 -13.50
C LEU A 4 75.05 -54.97 -13.77
N THR A 5 76.11 -54.20 -14.07
CA THR A 5 76.02 -52.78 -14.42
C THR A 5 75.46 -52.55 -15.84
N LEU A 6 75.65 -53.50 -16.76
CA LEU A 6 75.08 -53.43 -18.12
C LEU A 6 73.56 -53.73 -18.14
N ALA A 7 73.08 -54.59 -17.23
CA ALA A 7 71.66 -54.94 -17.15
C ALA A 7 70.79 -53.83 -16.53
N ILE A 8 71.37 -53.04 -15.60
CA ILE A 8 70.70 -51.90 -14.95
C ILE A 8 70.67 -50.69 -15.88
N THR A 9 71.70 -50.49 -16.70
CA THR A 9 71.72 -49.40 -17.70
C THR A 9 70.78 -49.66 -18.87
N LEU A 10 70.59 -50.93 -19.28
CA LEU A 10 69.63 -51.29 -20.34
C LEU A 10 68.16 -51.13 -19.91
N SER A 11 67.85 -51.41 -18.65
CA SER A 11 66.48 -51.28 -18.10
C SER A 11 66.09 -49.83 -17.83
N VAL A 12 67.03 -48.96 -17.47
CA VAL A 12 66.81 -47.50 -17.37
C VAL A 12 66.59 -46.88 -18.77
N PHE A 13 67.34 -47.31 -19.79
CA PHE A 13 67.13 -46.83 -21.17
C PHE A 13 65.80 -47.31 -21.78
N ALA A 14 65.38 -48.54 -21.49
CA ALA A 14 64.08 -49.05 -21.92
C ALA A 14 62.91 -48.32 -21.25
N GLY A 15 63.03 -47.98 -19.95
CA GLY A 15 62.05 -47.16 -19.24
C GLY A 15 61.94 -45.73 -19.80
N PHE A 16 63.06 -45.13 -20.18
CA PHE A 16 63.09 -43.79 -20.78
C PHE A 16 62.50 -43.77 -22.20
N ALA A 17 62.73 -44.83 -22.99
CA ALA A 17 62.17 -44.96 -24.34
C ALA A 17 60.65 -45.19 -24.35
N ILE A 18 60.12 -45.94 -23.36
CA ILE A 18 58.67 -46.17 -23.22
C ILE A 18 57.97 -44.90 -22.70
N GLY A 19 58.59 -44.16 -21.78
CA GLY A 19 58.07 -42.85 -21.33
C GLY A 19 58.03 -41.80 -22.44
N PHE A 20 59.02 -41.79 -23.33
CA PHE A 20 59.08 -40.85 -24.47
C PHE A 20 58.04 -41.14 -25.57
N LEU A 21 57.61 -42.40 -25.73
CA LEU A 21 56.58 -42.78 -26.70
C LEU A 21 55.15 -42.49 -26.21
N VAL A 22 54.90 -42.56 -24.89
CA VAL A 22 53.57 -42.27 -24.32
C VAL A 22 53.31 -40.76 -24.21
N PHE A 23 54.34 -39.92 -24.06
CA PHE A 23 54.20 -38.46 -23.97
C PHE A 23 54.02 -37.75 -25.33
N ARG A 24 54.09 -38.49 -26.46
CA ARG A 24 54.00 -37.95 -27.82
C ARG A 24 52.62 -38.11 -28.48
N ALA A 25 51.63 -38.64 -27.77
CA ALA A 25 50.24 -38.75 -28.24
C ALA A 25 49.34 -37.90 -27.33
N GLY A 26 49.33 -36.58 -27.53
CA GLY A 26 48.43 -35.67 -26.81
C GLY A 26 48.98 -34.25 -26.73
N GLY A 27 48.91 -33.50 -27.83
CA GLY A 27 49.33 -32.10 -27.85
C GLY A 27 49.23 -31.48 -29.24
N ASP A 28 48.01 -31.29 -29.74
CA ASP A 28 47.77 -30.40 -30.87
C ASP A 28 47.98 -28.95 -30.42
N ARG A 29 49.18 -28.43 -30.71
CA ARG A 29 49.52 -27.01 -30.67
C ARG A 29 49.45 -26.50 -32.11
N HIS A 30 48.40 -25.73 -32.42
CA HIS A 30 48.38 -24.93 -33.64
C HIS A 30 49.41 -23.79 -33.52
N GLN A 31 50.39 -23.79 -34.41
CA GLN A 31 51.31 -22.69 -34.68
C GLN A 31 50.58 -21.59 -35.47
N HIS A 32 50.60 -20.35 -34.95
CA HIS A 32 50.38 -19.17 -35.76
C HIS A 32 51.69 -18.79 -36.48
N SER A 33 51.66 -18.86 -37.82
CA SER A 33 52.67 -18.28 -38.68
C SER A 33 52.47 -16.78 -38.79
N ASN A 34 53.56 -16.04 -38.60
CA ASN A 34 53.61 -14.61 -38.89
C ASN A 34 53.69 -14.41 -40.42
N SER A 35 52.72 -13.70 -40.99
CA SER A 35 52.85 -13.12 -42.33
C SER A 35 52.22 -11.73 -42.32
N ASP A 36 53.06 -10.71 -42.44
CA ASP A 36 52.67 -9.34 -42.74
C ASP A 36 51.82 -9.27 -44.00
N LYS A 37 50.58 -8.79 -43.87
CA LYS A 37 49.92 -7.97 -44.89
C LYS A 37 49.02 -6.92 -44.24
N SER A 38 49.34 -5.69 -44.62
CA SER A 38 48.65 -4.42 -44.40
C SER A 38 47.20 -4.39 -44.87
N GLY A 39 46.36 -3.68 -44.09
CA GLY A 39 45.29 -2.82 -44.61
C GLY A 39 43.87 -3.38 -44.58
N GLU A 40 43.15 -3.15 -43.47
CA GLU A 40 41.83 -2.48 -43.39
C GLU A 40 41.34 -2.52 -41.94
N SER A 41 41.28 -1.35 -41.30
CA SER A 41 40.81 -1.20 -39.93
C SER A 41 39.28 -1.26 -39.94
N GLN A 42 38.73 -2.44 -39.66
CA GLN A 42 37.38 -2.57 -39.13
C GLN A 42 37.45 -2.34 -37.62
N THR A 43 36.67 -1.38 -37.14
CA THR A 43 36.48 -1.04 -35.74
C THR A 43 35.99 -2.27 -34.97
N ALA A 44 36.87 -2.86 -34.16
CA ALA A 44 36.51 -3.92 -33.22
C ALA A 44 35.67 -3.32 -32.08
N GLY A 45 34.43 -3.78 -31.94
CA GLY A 45 33.60 -3.47 -30.77
C GLY A 45 34.25 -4.02 -29.50
N GLU A 46 34.21 -3.25 -28.43
CA GLU A 46 34.72 -3.67 -27.11
C GLU A 46 33.97 -4.91 -26.62
N GLU A 47 34.69 -6.00 -26.38
CA GLU A 47 34.11 -7.27 -25.96
C GLU A 47 33.84 -7.24 -24.45
N ILE A 48 32.56 -7.24 -24.07
CA ILE A 48 32.10 -7.18 -22.66
C ILE A 48 32.08 -8.58 -22.05
N TRP A 49 32.55 -8.71 -20.82
CA TRP A 49 32.63 -9.94 -20.02
C TRP A 49 31.66 -9.91 -18.85
N THR A 50 30.96 -11.02 -18.56
CA THR A 50 29.96 -11.12 -17.48
C THR A 50 30.06 -12.43 -16.70
N CYS A 51 29.48 -12.48 -15.50
CA CYS A 51 29.45 -13.68 -14.65
C CYS A 51 28.10 -14.41 -14.79
N SER A 52 28.12 -15.72 -15.03
CA SER A 52 26.89 -16.53 -15.17
C SER A 52 25.94 -16.49 -13.96
N MET A 53 26.48 -16.23 -12.77
CA MET A 53 25.71 -16.14 -11.51
C MET A 53 25.36 -14.71 -11.12
N HIS A 54 26.09 -13.72 -11.63
CA HIS A 54 25.87 -12.29 -11.36
C HIS A 54 25.90 -11.51 -12.68
N PRO A 55 24.85 -11.62 -13.52
CA PRO A 55 24.82 -11.03 -14.87
C PRO A 55 24.87 -9.49 -14.87
N GLN A 56 24.62 -8.88 -13.71
CA GLN A 56 24.76 -7.44 -13.47
C GLN A 56 26.21 -6.96 -13.56
N ILE A 57 27.19 -7.85 -13.36
CA ILE A 57 28.60 -7.53 -13.47
C ILE A 57 29.00 -7.59 -14.95
N ARG A 58 29.32 -6.43 -15.52
CA ARG A 58 29.82 -6.28 -16.89
C ARG A 58 31.18 -5.59 -16.85
N GLN A 59 32.21 -6.22 -17.40
CA GLN A 59 33.55 -5.65 -17.44
C GLN A 59 34.08 -5.64 -18.88
N PRO A 60 34.84 -4.61 -19.28
CA PRO A 60 35.44 -4.54 -20.61
C PRO A 60 36.65 -5.47 -20.79
N LYS A 61 37.04 -6.22 -19.74
CA LYS A 61 38.20 -7.11 -19.73
C LYS A 61 37.88 -8.42 -19.00
N PRO A 62 38.55 -9.53 -19.36
CA PRO A 62 38.44 -10.79 -18.62
C PRO A 62 38.96 -10.60 -17.18
N GLY A 63 38.23 -11.14 -16.21
CA GLY A 63 38.50 -10.96 -14.79
C GLY A 63 37.70 -11.93 -13.93
N LYS A 64 37.74 -11.75 -12.60
CA LYS A 64 36.90 -12.51 -11.68
C LYS A 64 35.72 -11.67 -11.22
N CYS A 65 34.56 -12.30 -11.07
CA CYS A 65 33.38 -11.68 -10.52
C CYS A 65 33.67 -11.17 -9.09
N PRO A 66 33.43 -9.87 -8.78
CA PRO A 66 33.66 -9.31 -7.44
C PRO A 66 32.76 -9.93 -6.36
N ILE A 67 31.61 -10.49 -6.75
CA ILE A 67 30.61 -11.05 -5.82
C ILE A 67 30.91 -12.51 -5.49
N CYS A 68 31.21 -13.34 -6.51
CA CYS A 68 31.37 -14.80 -6.30
C CYS A 68 32.73 -15.36 -6.72
N ALA A 69 33.69 -14.51 -7.09
CA ALA A 69 35.06 -14.86 -7.44
C ALA A 69 35.25 -15.89 -8.57
N MET A 70 34.19 -16.20 -9.34
CA MET A 70 34.25 -17.04 -10.54
C MET A 70 34.73 -16.23 -11.76
N ASP A 71 35.37 -16.89 -12.73
CA ASP A 71 35.89 -16.24 -13.93
C ASP A 71 34.74 -15.68 -14.79
N LEU A 72 34.91 -14.44 -15.26
CA LEU A 72 33.99 -13.80 -16.20
C LEU A 72 34.10 -14.48 -17.57
N ILE A 73 32.99 -14.56 -18.29
CA ILE A 73 32.85 -15.14 -19.63
C ILE A 73 32.44 -14.06 -20.63
N PRO A 74 32.88 -14.14 -21.90
CA PRO A 74 32.58 -13.10 -22.89
C PRO A 74 31.10 -13.16 -23.30
N LEU A 75 30.44 -12.01 -23.33
CA LEU A 75 29.01 -11.85 -23.65
C LEU A 75 28.68 -12.34 -25.07
N SER A 76 29.63 -12.19 -26.00
CA SER A 76 29.58 -12.68 -27.39
C SER A 76 29.40 -14.20 -27.48
N ALA A 77 29.86 -14.96 -26.49
CA ALA A 77 29.72 -16.42 -26.45
C ALA A 77 28.34 -16.89 -25.95
N MET A 78 27.47 -15.99 -25.48
CA MET A 78 26.20 -16.34 -24.82
C MET A 78 24.93 -16.11 -25.66
N GLY A 79 24.98 -15.49 -26.85
CA GLY A 79 23.79 -15.38 -27.71
C GLY A 79 23.94 -14.45 -28.92
N GLY A 80 23.29 -14.83 -30.03
CA GLY A 80 23.34 -14.12 -31.30
C GLY A 80 22.64 -12.75 -31.31
N ASP A 81 23.03 -11.97 -32.32
CA ASP A 81 22.73 -10.56 -32.60
C ASP A 81 21.26 -10.28 -32.98
N ALA A 82 20.34 -10.70 -32.11
CA ALA A 82 18.97 -10.23 -32.12
C ALA A 82 18.87 -9.16 -31.03
N GLY A 83 18.32 -7.98 -31.38
CA GLY A 83 18.36 -6.72 -30.63
C GLY A 83 18.06 -6.77 -29.12
N GLU A 84 18.26 -5.65 -28.45
CA GLU A 84 18.40 -5.51 -26.98
C GLU A 84 17.39 -6.33 -26.14
N ARG A 85 16.10 -6.36 -26.50
CA ARG A 85 15.01 -7.08 -25.79
C ARG A 85 14.57 -8.38 -26.46
N SER A 86 15.41 -9.00 -27.29
CA SER A 86 15.02 -10.18 -28.07
C SER A 86 15.86 -11.43 -27.81
N TYR A 87 15.17 -12.57 -27.80
CA TYR A 87 15.75 -13.89 -27.58
C TYR A 87 15.37 -14.83 -28.72
N SER A 88 16.37 -15.38 -29.39
CA SER A 88 16.21 -16.37 -30.45
C SER A 88 16.57 -17.77 -29.95
N MET A 89 15.78 -18.77 -30.33
CA MET A 89 16.01 -20.16 -29.97
C MET A 89 15.64 -21.14 -31.10
N SER A 90 16.16 -22.36 -31.02
CA SER A 90 15.77 -23.42 -31.96
C SER A 90 14.33 -23.91 -31.74
N GLU A 91 13.68 -24.41 -32.79
CA GLU A 91 12.36 -25.06 -32.73
C GLU A 91 12.30 -26.22 -31.73
N ALA A 92 13.39 -26.98 -31.59
CA ALA A 92 13.49 -28.05 -30.59
C ALA A 92 13.45 -27.48 -29.17
N ALA A 93 14.19 -26.39 -28.91
CA ALA A 93 14.21 -25.71 -27.62
C ALA A 93 12.85 -25.10 -27.26
N LYS A 94 12.14 -24.49 -28.23
CA LYS A 94 10.78 -23.96 -28.04
C LYS A 94 9.80 -25.03 -27.54
N LYS A 95 9.83 -26.22 -28.17
CA LYS A 95 8.98 -27.36 -27.79
C LYS A 95 9.36 -27.94 -26.43
N LEU A 96 10.66 -28.04 -26.13
CA LEU A 96 11.17 -28.59 -24.87
C LEU A 96 10.86 -27.67 -23.68
N ALA A 97 10.89 -26.36 -23.92
CA ALA A 97 10.49 -25.32 -22.96
C ALA A 97 8.96 -25.17 -22.81
N GLY A 98 8.15 -25.89 -23.60
CA GLY A 98 6.68 -25.82 -23.54
C GLY A 98 6.11 -24.45 -23.91
N ILE A 99 6.79 -23.70 -24.79
CA ILE A 99 6.37 -22.35 -25.17
C ILE A 99 5.22 -22.43 -26.19
N THR A 100 4.08 -21.85 -25.84
CA THR A 100 2.91 -21.75 -26.73
C THR A 100 2.54 -20.31 -26.97
N THR A 101 2.25 -19.96 -28.23
CA THR A 101 1.83 -18.61 -28.61
C THR A 101 0.35 -18.57 -29.01
N VAL A 102 -0.29 -17.41 -28.79
CA VAL A 102 -1.69 -17.16 -29.12
C VAL A 102 -1.77 -15.84 -29.88
N ALA A 103 -2.56 -15.82 -30.96
CA ALA A 103 -2.77 -14.60 -31.73
C ALA A 103 -3.59 -13.58 -30.93
N VAL A 104 -3.16 -12.31 -30.95
CA VAL A 104 -3.88 -11.19 -30.38
C VAL A 104 -5.11 -10.91 -31.23
N THR A 105 -6.29 -11.13 -30.68
CA THR A 105 -7.58 -10.94 -31.36
C THR A 105 -8.41 -9.86 -30.72
N ARG A 106 -9.27 -9.21 -31.50
CA ARG A 106 -10.31 -8.32 -30.99
C ARG A 106 -11.57 -9.10 -30.68
N LYS A 107 -11.95 -9.15 -29.41
CA LYS A 107 -13.23 -9.73 -28.97
C LYS A 107 -13.68 -9.07 -27.67
N ASN A 108 -14.97 -9.12 -27.40
CA ASN A 108 -15.53 -8.65 -26.13
C ASN A 108 -15.40 -9.78 -25.10
N PRO A 109 -14.48 -9.68 -24.11
CA PRO A 109 -14.32 -10.73 -23.12
C PRO A 109 -15.51 -10.74 -22.16
N GLU A 110 -15.80 -11.93 -21.61
CA GLU A 110 -16.82 -12.10 -20.56
C GLU A 110 -16.12 -12.09 -19.19
N ALA A 111 -16.37 -11.06 -18.40
CA ALA A 111 -15.97 -11.02 -17.00
C ALA A 111 -16.99 -11.80 -16.17
N ARG A 112 -16.53 -12.85 -15.48
CA ARG A 112 -17.36 -13.60 -14.51
C ARG A 112 -16.97 -13.17 -13.11
N VAL A 113 -17.82 -12.37 -12.49
CA VAL A 113 -17.63 -11.91 -11.11
C VAL A 113 -18.34 -12.89 -10.19
N ARG A 114 -17.58 -13.52 -9.29
CA ARG A 114 -18.14 -14.37 -8.23
C ARG A 114 -18.39 -13.51 -7.01
N LEU A 115 -19.64 -13.51 -6.56
CA LEU A 115 -20.09 -12.76 -5.40
C LEU A 115 -20.56 -13.74 -4.33
N PHE A 116 -20.34 -13.37 -3.08
CA PHE A 116 -20.81 -14.15 -1.94
C PHE A 116 -21.67 -13.27 -1.07
N GLY A 117 -22.61 -13.85 -0.35
CA GLY A 117 -23.49 -13.05 0.46
C GLY A 117 -24.55 -13.84 1.18
N LYS A 118 -25.62 -13.15 1.55
CA LYS A 118 -26.71 -13.73 2.32
C LYS A 118 -28.06 -13.22 1.87
N VAL A 119 -29.08 -14.05 2.05
CA VAL A 119 -30.48 -13.65 1.94
C VAL A 119 -30.82 -12.76 3.14
N ALA A 120 -31.48 -11.64 2.89
CA ALA A 120 -31.96 -10.67 3.87
C ALA A 120 -33.46 -10.45 3.70
N TYR A 121 -34.08 -9.87 4.74
CA TYR A 121 -35.46 -9.42 4.65
C TYR A 121 -35.55 -8.25 3.68
N ASP A 122 -36.66 -8.18 2.94
CA ASP A 122 -37.03 -6.94 2.26
C ASP A 122 -37.47 -5.90 3.31
N GLU A 123 -36.68 -4.85 3.49
CA GLU A 123 -37.00 -3.81 4.49
C GLU A 123 -38.24 -2.99 4.10
N THR A 124 -38.57 -2.91 2.81
CA THR A 124 -39.76 -2.19 2.32
C THR A 124 -41.06 -2.95 2.60
N SER A 125 -40.97 -4.27 2.74
CA SER A 125 -42.10 -5.15 3.11
C SER A 125 -42.29 -5.28 4.63
N MET A 126 -41.32 -4.82 5.43
CA MET A 126 -41.41 -4.86 6.89
C MET A 126 -42.39 -3.82 7.46
N ARG A 127 -43.16 -4.21 8.47
CA ARG A 127 -43.98 -3.30 9.27
C ARG A 127 -43.76 -3.53 10.75
N SER A 128 -43.65 -2.43 11.50
CA SER A 128 -43.59 -2.45 12.96
C SER A 128 -44.96 -2.14 13.52
N VAL A 129 -45.49 -3.07 14.33
CA VAL A 129 -46.74 -2.87 15.09
C VAL A 129 -46.36 -2.26 16.43
N ALA A 130 -46.69 -0.99 16.63
CA ALA A 130 -46.35 -0.24 17.85
C ALA A 130 -47.60 0.16 18.66
N ALA A 131 -47.39 0.35 19.96
CA ALA A 131 -48.40 0.84 20.88
C ALA A 131 -48.83 2.26 20.51
N ARG A 132 -50.14 2.47 20.31
CA ARG A 132 -50.71 3.80 20.04
C ARG A 132 -51.19 4.53 21.29
N PHE A 133 -51.25 3.81 22.41
CA PHE A 133 -51.65 4.29 23.73
C PHE A 133 -50.94 3.45 24.81
N PRO A 134 -50.78 3.98 26.04
CA PRO A 134 -50.21 3.22 27.14
C PRO A 134 -51.07 2.02 27.50
N ALA A 135 -50.47 0.84 27.60
CA ALA A 135 -51.20 -0.40 27.86
C ALA A 135 -50.33 -1.45 28.56
N ARG A 136 -50.98 -2.38 29.26
CA ARG A 136 -50.37 -3.61 29.76
C ARG A 136 -50.73 -4.76 28.82
N ILE A 137 -49.78 -5.62 28.49
CA ILE A 137 -50.06 -6.85 27.76
C ILE A 137 -50.74 -7.85 28.71
N ASP A 138 -52.00 -8.20 28.45
CA ASP A 138 -52.72 -9.18 29.26
C ASP A 138 -52.50 -10.61 28.73
N ARG A 139 -52.51 -10.78 27.40
CA ARG A 139 -52.31 -12.09 26.75
C ARG A 139 -51.63 -11.95 25.40
N LEU A 140 -50.72 -12.85 25.07
CA LEU A 140 -50.09 -12.98 23.76
C LEU A 140 -50.63 -14.20 23.04
N PHE A 141 -51.10 -14.01 21.80
CA PHE A 141 -51.45 -15.11 20.91
C PHE A 141 -50.25 -15.56 20.07
N VAL A 142 -49.34 -14.61 19.76
CA VAL A 142 -48.04 -14.86 19.13
C VAL A 142 -46.96 -14.71 20.19
N ASP A 143 -46.51 -15.84 20.73
CA ASP A 143 -45.60 -15.91 21.87
C ASP A 143 -44.12 -16.13 21.49
N TYR A 144 -43.82 -16.55 20.25
CA TYR A 144 -42.45 -16.68 19.72
C TYR A 144 -42.28 -16.10 18.31
N THR A 145 -41.04 -15.82 17.91
CA THR A 145 -40.70 -15.32 16.57
C THR A 145 -40.67 -16.46 15.54
N GLY A 146 -40.97 -16.16 14.28
CA GLY A 146 -41.03 -17.13 13.18
C GLY A 146 -42.43 -17.64 12.86
N ILE A 147 -43.45 -17.25 13.62
CA ILE A 147 -44.86 -17.57 13.32
C ILE A 147 -45.33 -16.79 12.09
N ARG A 148 -46.01 -17.48 11.17
CA ARG A 148 -46.72 -16.86 10.04
C ARG A 148 -48.10 -16.39 10.51
N VAL A 149 -48.44 -15.15 10.20
CA VAL A 149 -49.72 -14.51 10.50
C VAL A 149 -50.36 -14.00 9.21
N GLU A 150 -51.68 -14.01 9.17
CA GLU A 150 -52.48 -13.37 8.12
C GLU A 150 -52.97 -11.99 8.58
N LYS A 151 -53.39 -11.15 7.61
CA LYS A 151 -53.95 -9.84 7.93
C LYS A 151 -55.24 -10.01 8.73
N GLY A 152 -55.28 -9.44 9.93
CA GLY A 152 -56.42 -9.52 10.85
C GLY A 152 -56.27 -10.58 11.95
N ASP A 153 -55.21 -11.40 11.93
CA ASP A 153 -54.95 -12.35 13.01
C ASP A 153 -54.70 -11.62 14.33
N HIS A 154 -55.23 -12.18 15.43
CA HIS A 154 -55.03 -11.65 16.77
C HIS A 154 -53.58 -11.88 17.21
N LEU A 155 -52.87 -10.79 17.55
CA LEU A 155 -51.48 -10.85 18.02
C LEU A 155 -51.39 -10.84 19.55
N ALA A 156 -52.09 -9.90 20.18
CA ALA A 156 -52.07 -9.69 21.62
C ALA A 156 -53.38 -9.06 22.11
N THR A 157 -53.76 -9.34 23.35
CA THR A 157 -54.79 -8.59 24.07
C THR A 157 -54.10 -7.67 25.06
N VAL A 158 -54.50 -6.39 25.07
CA VAL A 158 -53.93 -5.35 25.92
C VAL A 158 -55.00 -4.73 26.80
N TYR A 159 -54.62 -4.42 28.04
CA TYR A 159 -55.42 -3.66 28.99
C TYR A 159 -54.94 -2.21 29.04
N SER A 160 -55.84 -1.24 28.92
CA SER A 160 -55.48 0.19 29.02
C SER A 160 -56.53 1.00 29.81
N PRO A 161 -56.14 1.58 30.96
CA PRO A 161 -57.00 2.51 31.70
C PRO A 161 -57.35 3.76 30.89
N ASP A 162 -56.39 4.28 30.10
CA ASP A 162 -56.58 5.48 29.28
C ASP A 162 -57.61 5.23 28.18
N LEU A 163 -57.63 4.02 27.63
CA LEU A 163 -58.64 3.59 26.68
C LEU A 163 -60.04 3.56 27.30
N LEU A 164 -60.17 3.01 28.50
CA LEU A 164 -61.43 2.99 29.25
C LEU A 164 -61.95 4.43 29.50
N SER A 165 -61.05 5.34 29.85
CA SER A 165 -61.34 6.76 30.04
C SER A 165 -61.86 7.40 28.75
N ALA A 166 -61.15 7.21 27.63
CA ALA A 166 -61.54 7.76 26.33
C ALA A 166 -62.89 7.23 25.82
N GLN A 167 -63.20 5.95 26.02
CA GLN A 167 -64.51 5.39 25.69
C GLN A 167 -65.62 5.99 26.59
N SER A 168 -65.34 6.16 27.88
CA SER A 168 -66.27 6.78 28.83
C SER A 168 -66.58 8.24 28.46
N GLU A 169 -65.57 8.99 28.01
CA GLU A 169 -65.71 10.35 27.46
C GLU A 169 -66.65 10.36 26.25
N LEU A 170 -66.45 9.48 25.27
CA LEU A 170 -67.31 9.36 24.08
C LEU A 170 -68.77 9.06 24.45
N LEU A 171 -69.00 8.06 25.29
CA LEU A 171 -70.34 7.65 25.70
C LEU A 171 -71.04 8.75 26.52
N THR A 172 -70.30 9.48 27.35
CA THR A 172 -70.83 10.60 28.14
C THR A 172 -71.19 11.78 27.24
N ALA A 173 -70.30 12.15 26.32
CA ALA A 173 -70.56 13.21 25.34
C ALA A 173 -71.83 12.93 24.51
N ARG A 174 -72.03 11.68 24.12
CA ARG A 174 -73.23 11.23 23.39
C ARG A 174 -74.49 11.27 24.27
N LYS A 175 -74.41 10.88 25.54
CA LYS A 175 -75.54 10.96 26.50
C LYS A 175 -76.05 12.40 26.68
N PHE A 176 -75.16 13.38 26.63
CA PHE A 176 -75.50 14.81 26.75
C PHE A 176 -75.70 15.52 25.40
N ASP A 177 -75.73 14.78 24.29
CA ASP A 177 -75.89 15.29 22.91
C ASP A 177 -74.94 16.44 22.54
N ASN A 178 -73.71 16.40 23.09
CA ASN A 178 -72.68 17.40 22.79
C ASN A 178 -71.88 16.97 21.55
N GLN A 179 -72.36 17.35 20.36
CA GLN A 179 -71.75 16.94 19.10
C GLN A 179 -70.26 17.25 18.98
N LYS A 180 -69.82 18.42 19.48
CA LYS A 180 -68.41 18.81 19.44
C LYS A 180 -67.54 17.92 20.33
N ALA A 181 -68.04 17.53 21.50
CA ALA A 181 -67.33 16.60 22.38
C ALA A 181 -67.31 15.16 21.83
N VAL A 182 -68.37 14.74 21.13
CA VAL A 182 -68.42 13.45 20.43
C VAL A 182 -67.37 13.41 19.32
N GLU A 183 -67.28 14.46 18.50
CA GLU A 183 -66.29 14.57 17.43
C GLU A 183 -64.85 14.47 17.96
N VAL A 184 -64.53 15.23 19.01
CA VAL A 184 -63.20 15.18 19.66
C VAL A 184 -62.89 13.79 20.22
N ALA A 185 -63.87 13.13 20.85
CA ALA A 185 -63.68 11.78 21.40
C ALA A 185 -63.52 10.72 20.29
N ARG A 186 -64.25 10.83 19.18
CA ARG A 186 -64.07 9.99 18.00
C ARG A 186 -62.67 10.17 17.40
N ASP A 187 -62.23 11.41 17.23
CA ASP A 187 -60.90 11.70 16.70
C ASP A 187 -59.79 11.13 17.57
N LYS A 188 -59.93 11.22 18.90
CA LYS A 188 -58.97 10.61 19.85
C LYS A 188 -58.86 9.10 19.66
N LEU A 189 -59.99 8.38 19.57
CA LEU A 189 -59.99 6.93 19.34
C LEU A 189 -59.47 6.56 17.94
N ARG A 190 -59.80 7.35 16.91
CA ARG A 190 -59.31 7.15 15.54
C ARG A 190 -57.78 7.29 15.47
N LEU A 191 -57.22 8.31 16.13
CA LEU A 191 -55.76 8.49 16.24
C LEU A 191 -55.09 7.30 16.97
N TRP A 192 -55.78 6.73 17.96
CA TRP A 192 -55.35 5.52 18.66
C TRP A 192 -55.54 4.23 17.85
N GLY A 193 -56.02 4.32 16.61
CA GLY A 193 -56.07 3.23 15.64
C GLY A 193 -57.34 2.41 15.63
N PHE A 194 -58.42 2.91 16.23
CA PHE A 194 -59.73 2.29 16.10
C PHE A 194 -60.31 2.55 14.70
N SER A 195 -60.89 1.52 14.09
CA SER A 195 -61.68 1.68 12.86
C SER A 195 -63.01 2.38 13.16
N GLU A 196 -63.56 3.07 12.18
CA GLU A 196 -64.89 3.71 12.31
C GLU A 196 -65.97 2.71 12.70
N ASP A 197 -65.90 1.48 12.17
CA ASP A 197 -66.83 0.41 12.52
C ASP A 197 -66.75 0.03 14.01
N ARG A 198 -65.53 -0.07 14.56
CA ARG A 198 -65.31 -0.40 15.97
C ARG A 198 -65.72 0.77 16.88
N ILE A 199 -65.53 2.01 16.44
CA ILE A 199 -66.03 3.20 17.16
C ILE A 199 -67.57 3.18 17.18
N ALA A 200 -68.22 2.91 16.05
CA ALA A 200 -69.68 2.81 15.96
C ALA A 200 -70.25 1.64 16.80
N GLU A 201 -69.51 0.54 16.93
CA GLU A 201 -69.86 -0.58 17.81
C GLU A 201 -69.83 -0.17 19.30
N ILE A 202 -68.81 0.59 19.74
CA ILE A 202 -68.74 1.12 21.11
C ILE A 202 -69.93 2.05 21.38
N GLU A 203 -70.24 2.93 20.41
CA GLU A 203 -71.36 3.86 20.51
C GLU A 203 -72.73 3.17 20.60
N SER A 204 -72.95 2.11 19.82
CA SER A 204 -74.22 1.39 19.77
C SER A 204 -74.40 0.41 20.93
N SER A 205 -73.31 -0.22 21.39
CA SER A 205 -73.32 -1.13 22.53
C SER A 205 -73.49 -0.40 23.87
N GLY A 206 -73.02 0.85 23.96
CA GLY A 206 -73.09 1.67 25.17
C GLY A 206 -72.27 1.12 26.34
N LYS A 207 -71.37 0.17 26.09
CA LYS A 207 -70.50 -0.48 27.08
C LYS A 207 -69.05 -0.09 26.82
N THR A 208 -68.30 0.13 27.89
CA THR A 208 -66.85 0.31 27.81
C THR A 208 -66.15 -1.04 27.94
N SER A 209 -65.03 -1.20 27.22
CA SER A 209 -64.13 -2.35 27.33
C SER A 209 -62.77 -1.86 27.79
N ASP A 210 -62.23 -2.55 28.80
CA ASP A 210 -60.86 -2.35 29.30
C ASP A 210 -59.83 -3.17 28.51
N GLN A 211 -60.27 -4.19 27.76
CA GLN A 211 -59.44 -5.02 26.90
C GLN A 211 -59.59 -4.67 25.42
N LEU A 212 -58.45 -4.62 24.71
CA LEU A 212 -58.38 -4.47 23.26
C LEU A 212 -57.49 -5.55 22.65
N THR A 213 -57.98 -6.19 21.60
CA THR A 213 -57.16 -7.08 20.77
C THR A 213 -56.45 -6.26 19.68
N ILE A 214 -55.13 -6.44 19.61
CA ILE A 214 -54.26 -5.90 18.57
C ILE A 214 -54.13 -6.95 17.48
N ASP A 215 -54.51 -6.57 16.27
CA ASP A 215 -54.54 -7.45 15.09
C ASP A 215 -53.36 -7.18 14.14
N ALA A 216 -52.99 -8.17 13.34
CA ALA A 216 -51.91 -8.06 12.35
C ALA A 216 -52.32 -7.14 11.18
N PRO A 217 -51.56 -6.07 10.87
CA PRO A 217 -51.93 -5.14 9.79
C PRO A 217 -51.66 -5.68 8.38
N LEU A 218 -50.82 -6.71 8.25
CA LEU A 218 -50.48 -7.42 7.02
C LEU A 218 -50.25 -8.91 7.30
N ALA A 219 -50.27 -9.71 6.23
CA ALA A 219 -49.78 -11.09 6.28
C ALA A 219 -48.24 -11.10 6.24
N GLY A 220 -47.62 -12.07 6.92
CA GLY A 220 -46.16 -12.22 6.93
C GLY A 220 -45.66 -13.07 8.09
N ILE A 221 -44.36 -13.03 8.35
CA ILE A 221 -43.71 -13.73 9.46
C ILE A 221 -43.30 -12.74 10.54
N VAL A 222 -43.56 -13.08 11.80
CA VAL A 222 -43.12 -12.29 12.96
C VAL A 222 -41.62 -12.44 13.14
N THR A 223 -40.84 -11.43 12.77
CA THR A 223 -39.37 -11.46 12.84
C THR A 223 -38.84 -11.09 14.22
N HIS A 224 -39.51 -10.17 14.91
CA HIS A 224 -39.12 -9.71 16.24
C HIS A 224 -40.34 -9.56 17.14
N LYS A 225 -40.17 -9.99 18.40
CA LYS A 225 -41.12 -9.79 19.50
C LYS A 225 -40.42 -9.00 20.60
N SER A 226 -40.96 -7.84 20.96
CA SER A 226 -40.35 -6.90 21.92
C SER A 226 -41.08 -6.84 23.26
N VAL A 227 -42.14 -7.64 23.45
CA VAL A 227 -42.98 -7.65 24.66
C VAL A 227 -43.31 -9.07 25.13
N ASN A 228 -43.56 -9.21 26.43
CA ASN A 228 -44.06 -10.41 27.10
C ASN A 228 -45.38 -10.12 27.83
N GLU A 229 -46.10 -11.19 28.20
CA GLU A 229 -47.31 -11.06 29.01
C GLU A 229 -46.98 -10.42 30.37
N GLY A 230 -47.79 -9.44 30.78
CA GLY A 230 -47.59 -8.65 31.98
C GLY A 230 -46.81 -7.35 31.79
N ASP A 231 -46.10 -7.18 30.65
CA ASP A 231 -45.31 -5.98 30.39
C ASP A 231 -46.20 -4.74 30.21
N TYR A 232 -45.73 -3.61 30.71
CA TYR A 232 -46.32 -2.30 30.43
C TYR A 232 -45.56 -1.62 29.30
N VAL A 233 -46.30 -1.14 28.30
CA VAL A 233 -45.79 -0.38 27.17
C VAL A 233 -46.30 1.05 27.18
N GLN A 234 -45.46 1.95 26.67
CA GLN A 234 -45.84 3.34 26.40
C GLN A 234 -46.12 3.53 24.91
N THR A 235 -46.82 4.61 24.58
CA THR A 235 -47.06 5.01 23.19
C THR A 235 -45.74 5.12 22.41
N GLY A 236 -45.69 4.49 21.25
CA GLY A 236 -44.51 4.43 20.39
C GLY A 236 -43.67 3.16 20.56
N ASN A 237 -43.82 2.41 21.66
CA ASN A 237 -43.06 1.18 21.87
C ASN A 237 -43.51 0.10 20.87
N PRO A 238 -42.59 -0.56 20.14
CA PRO A 238 -42.93 -1.65 19.23
C PRO A 238 -43.33 -2.92 20.01
N PHE A 239 -44.39 -3.60 19.55
CA PHE A 239 -44.80 -4.93 20.01
C PHE A 239 -44.12 -6.03 19.17
N PHE A 240 -44.34 -5.95 17.86
CA PHE A 240 -43.95 -6.96 16.88
C PHE A 240 -43.41 -6.30 15.62
N LYS A 241 -42.46 -6.97 14.96
CA LYS A 241 -42.10 -6.68 13.57
C LYS A 241 -42.55 -7.83 12.70
N ILE A 242 -43.31 -7.53 11.66
CA ILE A 242 -43.81 -8.51 10.69
C ILE A 242 -43.15 -8.20 9.35
N ALA A 243 -42.61 -9.23 8.70
CA ALA A 243 -42.00 -9.14 7.39
C ALA A 243 -42.75 -10.04 6.40
N ASP A 244 -43.08 -9.51 5.23
CA ASP A 244 -43.51 -10.33 4.10
C ASP A 244 -42.27 -10.95 3.44
N LEU A 245 -42.33 -12.26 3.15
CA LEU A 245 -41.23 -13.04 2.58
C LEU A 245 -41.50 -13.49 1.14
N ASP A 246 -42.59 -13.02 0.53
CA ASP A 246 -42.91 -13.33 -0.86
C ASP A 246 -41.88 -12.74 -1.83
N GLU A 247 -41.18 -11.66 -1.42
CA GLU A 247 -39.94 -11.17 -2.03
C GLU A 247 -38.84 -11.07 -0.97
N VAL A 248 -37.61 -11.40 -1.36
CA VAL A 248 -36.44 -11.32 -0.48
C VAL A 248 -35.29 -10.60 -1.16
N TRP A 249 -34.45 -9.97 -0.36
CA TRP A 249 -33.23 -9.36 -0.86
C TRP A 249 -32.08 -10.35 -0.74
N VAL A 250 -31.26 -10.41 -1.77
CA VAL A 250 -30.01 -11.13 -1.72
C VAL A 250 -28.90 -10.08 -1.69
N MET A 251 -28.26 -9.96 -0.53
CA MET A 251 -27.17 -9.02 -0.28
C MET A 251 -25.87 -9.72 -0.60
N LEU A 252 -25.26 -9.33 -1.72
CA LEU A 252 -24.00 -9.85 -2.23
C LEU A 252 -22.89 -8.85 -1.95
N ASP A 253 -21.71 -9.34 -1.59
CA ASP A 253 -20.53 -8.52 -1.37
C ASP A 253 -19.60 -8.62 -2.59
N ALA A 254 -19.29 -7.46 -3.17
CA ALA A 254 -18.35 -7.33 -4.29
C ALA A 254 -17.05 -6.69 -3.81
N TYR A 255 -15.90 -7.22 -4.24
CA TYR A 255 -14.62 -6.57 -3.95
C TYR A 255 -14.46 -5.27 -4.74
N GLU A 256 -13.68 -4.35 -4.19
CA GLU A 256 -13.35 -3.07 -4.84
C GLU A 256 -12.89 -3.27 -6.30
N SER A 257 -12.04 -4.27 -6.55
CA SER A 257 -11.53 -4.66 -7.88
C SER A 257 -12.60 -5.12 -8.88
N ASP A 258 -13.74 -5.62 -8.39
CA ASP A 258 -14.81 -6.18 -9.21
C ASP A 258 -15.93 -5.18 -9.50
N THR A 259 -15.99 -4.08 -8.74
CA THR A 259 -16.95 -2.97 -8.92
C THR A 259 -17.02 -2.43 -10.35
N PRO A 260 -15.90 -2.31 -11.12
CA PRO A 260 -15.96 -1.84 -12.51
C PRO A 260 -16.88 -2.67 -13.40
N TRP A 261 -17.08 -3.95 -13.09
CA TRP A 261 -17.88 -4.90 -13.86
C TRP A 261 -19.36 -4.94 -13.49
N LEU A 262 -19.72 -4.29 -12.38
CA LEU A 262 -21.05 -4.36 -11.80
C LEU A 262 -21.87 -3.12 -12.17
N ARG A 263 -23.07 -3.34 -12.69
CA ARG A 263 -24.03 -2.29 -13.08
C ARG A 263 -25.43 -2.64 -12.64
N PHE A 264 -26.24 -1.60 -12.42
CA PHE A 264 -27.63 -1.73 -12.00
C PHE A 264 -28.47 -2.48 -13.05
N GLY A 265 -29.25 -3.49 -12.67
CA GLY A 265 -30.11 -4.24 -13.60
C GLY A 265 -29.45 -5.46 -14.25
N GLN A 266 -28.15 -5.69 -14.02
CA GLN A 266 -27.46 -6.90 -14.47
C GLN A 266 -28.11 -8.14 -13.90
N LYS A 267 -28.18 -9.19 -14.72
CA LYS A 267 -28.68 -10.50 -14.29
C LYS A 267 -27.64 -11.21 -13.42
N VAL A 268 -28.06 -11.64 -12.25
CA VAL A 268 -27.26 -12.44 -11.32
C VAL A 268 -27.86 -13.84 -11.26
N THR A 269 -27.02 -14.86 -11.47
CA THR A 269 -27.40 -16.26 -11.20
C THR A 269 -26.74 -16.68 -9.91
N PHE A 270 -27.51 -17.19 -8.96
CA PHE A 270 -26.96 -17.60 -7.68
C PHE A 270 -27.49 -18.95 -7.22
N THR A 271 -26.70 -19.60 -6.37
CA THR A 271 -27.00 -20.88 -5.74
C THR A 271 -26.89 -20.72 -4.23
N THR A 272 -27.56 -21.59 -3.48
CA THR A 272 -27.43 -21.67 -2.03
C THR A 272 -27.03 -23.09 -1.65
N ASP A 273 -26.10 -23.22 -0.70
CA ASP A 273 -25.65 -24.52 -0.20
C ASP A 273 -26.77 -25.29 0.52
N SER A 274 -27.79 -24.57 0.99
CA SER A 274 -28.97 -25.16 1.63
C SER A 274 -29.88 -25.92 0.65
N LEU A 275 -29.75 -25.66 -0.66
CA LEU A 275 -30.57 -26.26 -1.73
C LEU A 275 -29.67 -26.65 -2.92
N PRO A 276 -28.85 -27.72 -2.78
CA PRO A 276 -27.91 -28.11 -3.82
C PRO A 276 -28.63 -28.46 -5.14
N GLY A 277 -28.10 -27.98 -6.25
CA GLY A 277 -28.63 -28.24 -7.60
C GLY A 277 -29.74 -27.30 -8.07
N LYS A 278 -30.25 -26.39 -7.21
CA LYS A 278 -31.18 -25.34 -7.62
C LYS A 278 -30.45 -24.04 -7.90
N THR A 279 -30.68 -23.46 -9.08
CA THR A 279 -30.19 -22.14 -9.48
C THR A 279 -31.34 -21.14 -9.41
N PHE A 280 -31.08 -19.99 -8.81
CA PHE A 280 -32.00 -18.87 -8.77
C PHE A 280 -31.44 -17.73 -9.60
N GLU A 281 -32.34 -16.90 -10.12
CA GLU A 281 -32.00 -15.74 -10.94
C GLU A 281 -32.60 -14.49 -10.29
N GLY A 282 -31.83 -13.40 -10.31
CA GLY A 282 -32.28 -12.10 -9.84
C GLY A 282 -31.62 -10.97 -10.63
N ARG A 283 -32.02 -9.74 -10.37
CA ARG A 283 -31.41 -8.54 -10.97
C ARG A 283 -30.80 -7.65 -9.90
N VAL A 284 -29.62 -7.10 -10.21
CA VAL A 284 -28.97 -6.11 -9.33
C VAL A 284 -29.89 -4.91 -9.18
N ALA A 285 -30.32 -4.65 -7.96
CA ALA A 285 -31.27 -3.61 -7.63
C ALA A 285 -30.67 -2.38 -6.97
N PHE A 286 -29.51 -2.54 -6.35
CA PHE A 286 -28.81 -1.42 -5.75
C PHE A 286 -27.35 -1.81 -5.56
N ILE A 287 -26.45 -0.88 -5.83
CA ILE A 287 -25.02 -1.00 -5.54
C ILE A 287 -24.72 0.12 -4.56
N SER A 288 -24.22 -0.23 -3.38
CA SER A 288 -23.89 0.75 -2.34
C SER A 288 -22.89 1.78 -2.87
N PRO A 289 -23.13 3.09 -2.67
CA PRO A 289 -22.14 4.12 -2.99
C PRO A 289 -20.96 4.12 -2.01
N GLU A 290 -21.13 3.47 -0.86
CA GLU A 290 -20.13 3.38 0.20
C GLU A 290 -19.45 2.00 0.20
N LEU A 291 -18.12 2.02 0.33
CA LEU A 291 -17.29 0.83 0.56
C LEU A 291 -17.26 0.53 2.06
N ASN A 292 -17.45 -0.73 2.45
CA ASN A 292 -17.26 -1.13 3.84
C ASN A 292 -15.74 -1.18 4.15
N PRO A 293 -15.22 -0.36 5.07
CA PRO A 293 -13.78 -0.30 5.35
C PRO A 293 -13.23 -1.56 6.02
N ALA A 294 -14.07 -2.32 6.74
CA ALA A 294 -13.65 -3.53 7.43
C ALA A 294 -13.45 -4.72 6.49
N THR A 295 -14.32 -4.86 5.48
CA THR A 295 -14.28 -5.96 4.51
C THR A 295 -13.68 -5.57 3.17
N ARG A 296 -13.52 -4.26 2.90
CA ARG A 296 -13.18 -3.68 1.59
C ARG A 296 -14.09 -4.18 0.47
N THR A 297 -15.38 -4.32 0.78
CA THR A 297 -16.41 -4.75 -0.16
C THR A 297 -17.51 -3.70 -0.31
N VAL A 298 -18.10 -3.66 -1.51
CA VAL A 298 -19.29 -2.92 -1.85
C VAL A 298 -20.48 -3.87 -1.76
N SER A 299 -21.53 -3.45 -1.06
CA SER A 299 -22.76 -4.25 -0.97
C SER A 299 -23.62 -4.08 -2.23
N VAL A 300 -23.98 -5.20 -2.84
CA VAL A 300 -24.76 -5.32 -4.06
C VAL A 300 -26.05 -6.04 -3.71
N ARG A 301 -27.16 -5.31 -3.70
CA ARG A 301 -28.48 -5.87 -3.44
C ARG A 301 -29.09 -6.40 -4.73
N VAL A 302 -29.64 -7.59 -4.66
CA VAL A 302 -30.39 -8.24 -5.74
C VAL A 302 -31.80 -8.52 -5.25
N ASN A 303 -32.81 -8.09 -6.00
CA ASN A 303 -34.20 -8.41 -5.69
C ASN A 303 -34.54 -9.78 -6.27
N VAL A 304 -35.17 -10.64 -5.45
CA VAL A 304 -35.51 -12.01 -5.84
C VAL A 304 -36.94 -12.36 -5.41
N PRO A 305 -37.79 -12.81 -6.34
CA PRO A 305 -39.12 -13.33 -5.99
C PRO A 305 -38.99 -14.67 -5.25
N ASN A 306 -39.77 -14.84 -4.19
CA ASN A 306 -39.72 -15.98 -3.28
C ASN A 306 -41.11 -16.55 -2.96
N GLU A 307 -41.99 -16.64 -3.96
CA GLU A 307 -43.36 -17.17 -3.83
C GLU A 307 -43.43 -18.58 -3.19
N THR A 308 -42.38 -19.39 -3.41
CA THR A 308 -42.31 -20.75 -2.87
C THR A 308 -41.80 -20.81 -1.42
N GLY A 309 -41.34 -19.69 -0.85
CA GLY A 309 -40.78 -19.61 0.50
C GLY A 309 -39.51 -20.44 0.71
N LEU A 310 -38.82 -20.83 -0.38
CA LEU A 310 -37.62 -21.66 -0.34
C LEU A 310 -36.40 -20.89 0.18
N LEU A 311 -36.30 -19.60 -0.16
CA LEU A 311 -35.23 -18.73 0.31
C LEU A 311 -35.62 -18.17 1.67
N LYS A 312 -34.80 -18.48 2.68
CA LYS A 312 -34.99 -17.97 4.03
C LYS A 312 -33.92 -16.92 4.36
N PRO A 313 -34.29 -15.78 4.95
CA PRO A 313 -33.32 -14.81 5.44
C PRO A 313 -32.27 -15.47 6.34
N GLY A 314 -31.00 -15.09 6.14
CA GLY A 314 -29.83 -15.68 6.80
C GLY A 314 -29.15 -16.81 6.01
N MET A 315 -29.74 -17.34 4.93
CA MET A 315 -29.08 -18.33 4.07
C MET A 315 -27.89 -17.71 3.33
N PHE A 316 -26.78 -18.46 3.26
CA PHE A 316 -25.64 -18.09 2.43
C PHE A 316 -25.93 -18.37 0.95
N VAL A 317 -25.45 -17.46 0.11
CA VAL A 317 -25.56 -17.56 -1.33
C VAL A 317 -24.21 -17.33 -1.99
N SER A 318 -24.01 -17.99 -3.13
CA SER A 318 -22.92 -17.70 -4.06
C SER A 318 -23.54 -17.33 -5.40
N GLY A 319 -23.26 -16.11 -5.84
CA GLY A 319 -23.73 -15.53 -7.09
C GLY A 319 -22.61 -15.45 -8.12
N ILE A 320 -22.99 -15.55 -9.38
CA ILE A 320 -22.12 -15.25 -10.52
C ILE A 320 -22.83 -14.19 -11.37
N VAL A 321 -22.14 -13.08 -11.57
CA VAL A 321 -22.52 -12.03 -12.52
C VAL A 321 -21.63 -12.18 -13.74
N THR A 322 -22.25 -12.27 -14.93
CA THR A 322 -21.52 -12.33 -16.19
C THR A 322 -21.69 -11.00 -16.92
N ALA A 323 -20.60 -10.25 -17.07
CA ALA A 323 -20.58 -8.97 -17.76
C ALA A 323 -19.78 -9.10 -19.07
N LYS A 324 -20.39 -8.74 -20.20
CA LYS A 324 -19.62 -8.58 -21.46
C LYS A 324 -18.95 -7.22 -21.44
N VAL A 325 -17.66 -7.17 -21.73
CA VAL A 325 -16.89 -5.93 -21.65
C VAL A 325 -16.65 -5.36 -23.05
N ALA A 326 -16.92 -4.07 -23.23
CA ALA A 326 -16.64 -3.29 -24.43
C ALA A 326 -15.22 -2.69 -24.41
N GLY A 327 -14.85 -1.97 -25.47
CA GLY A 327 -13.68 -1.09 -25.43
C GLY A 327 -13.76 -0.10 -24.26
N ALA A 328 -12.62 0.21 -23.63
CA ALA A 328 -12.49 1.07 -22.44
C ALA A 328 -13.15 0.55 -21.13
N GLY A 329 -13.42 -0.75 -21.01
CA GLY A 329 -13.87 -1.35 -19.74
C GLY A 329 -15.36 -1.15 -19.41
N GLN A 330 -16.17 -0.71 -20.37
CA GLN A 330 -17.60 -0.50 -20.20
C GLN A 330 -18.39 -1.83 -20.27
N VAL A 331 -19.46 -1.95 -19.49
CA VAL A 331 -20.31 -3.14 -19.47
C VAL A 331 -21.35 -3.07 -20.60
N LEU A 332 -21.36 -4.07 -21.46
CA LEU A 332 -22.38 -4.30 -22.49
C LEU A 332 -23.38 -5.34 -22.01
N ASP A 333 -24.66 -4.98 -21.93
CA ASP A 333 -25.76 -5.94 -21.86
C ASP A 333 -26.64 -5.77 -23.12
N PRO A 334 -26.53 -6.66 -24.12
CA PRO A 334 -27.32 -6.59 -25.34
C PRO A 334 -28.84 -6.65 -25.08
N SER A 335 -29.29 -7.19 -23.95
CA SER A 335 -30.72 -7.30 -23.63
C SER A 335 -31.35 -5.98 -23.18
N LEU A 336 -30.52 -5.03 -22.73
CA LEU A 336 -30.92 -3.73 -22.22
C LEU A 336 -30.71 -2.58 -23.23
N ALA A 337 -30.15 -2.89 -24.40
CA ALA A 337 -29.93 -1.92 -25.47
C ALA A 337 -31.26 -1.28 -25.94
N GLY A 338 -31.37 0.05 -25.83
CA GLY A 338 -32.57 0.80 -26.21
C GLY A 338 -33.79 0.56 -25.30
N LYS A 339 -33.60 -0.05 -24.13
CA LYS A 339 -34.66 -0.28 -23.14
C LYS A 339 -34.68 0.81 -22.08
N TRP A 340 -35.84 0.96 -21.45
CA TRP A 340 -36.11 1.92 -20.39
C TRP A 340 -36.30 1.18 -19.06
N ILE A 341 -35.54 1.56 -18.05
CA ILE A 341 -35.49 0.87 -16.74
C ILE A 341 -35.93 1.84 -15.64
N SER A 342 -36.63 1.35 -14.63
CA SER A 342 -36.95 2.14 -13.44
C SER A 342 -35.74 2.25 -12.52
N PRO A 343 -35.34 3.45 -12.06
CA PRO A 343 -34.22 3.62 -11.12
C PRO A 343 -34.40 2.91 -9.78
N MET A 344 -35.65 2.61 -9.40
CA MET A 344 -35.98 1.96 -8.13
C MET A 344 -36.42 0.50 -8.28
N HIS A 345 -36.84 0.09 -9.47
CA HIS A 345 -37.46 -1.22 -9.74
C HIS A 345 -36.82 -1.84 -10.99
N PRO A 346 -35.60 -2.39 -10.88
CA PRO A 346 -34.82 -2.88 -12.03
C PRO A 346 -35.49 -4.04 -12.77
N GLU A 347 -36.42 -4.73 -12.13
CA GLU A 347 -37.30 -5.74 -12.73
C GLU A 347 -38.23 -5.14 -13.80
N ILE A 348 -38.52 -3.84 -13.73
CA ILE A 348 -39.37 -3.14 -14.70
C ILE A 348 -38.52 -2.58 -15.84
N VAL A 349 -38.49 -3.33 -16.94
CA VAL A 349 -37.83 -2.95 -18.19
C VAL A 349 -38.89 -2.83 -19.30
N LYS A 350 -38.96 -1.67 -19.96
CA LYS A 350 -39.92 -1.40 -21.05
C LYS A 350 -39.19 -0.98 -22.33
N ASP A 351 -39.87 -1.12 -23.46
CA ASP A 351 -39.34 -0.81 -24.79
C ASP A 351 -39.49 0.67 -25.17
N SER A 352 -40.25 1.43 -24.37
CA SER A 352 -40.59 2.83 -24.63
C SER A 352 -40.49 3.67 -23.35
N PRO A 353 -40.28 4.99 -23.47
CA PRO A 353 -40.41 5.91 -22.36
C PRO A 353 -41.79 5.77 -21.71
N GLY A 354 -41.86 5.87 -20.38
CA GLY A 354 -43.09 5.69 -19.64
C GLY A 354 -42.86 5.76 -18.14
N LYS A 355 -43.88 5.37 -17.37
CA LYS A 355 -43.81 5.29 -15.90
C LYS A 355 -43.64 3.86 -15.42
N CYS A 356 -42.96 3.71 -14.30
CA CYS A 356 -42.84 2.46 -13.56
C CYS A 356 -44.19 2.04 -12.99
N ASP A 357 -44.55 0.76 -13.11
CA ASP A 357 -45.85 0.23 -12.67
C ASP A 357 -45.95 0.09 -11.14
N ILE A 358 -44.82 0.09 -10.44
CA ILE A 358 -44.75 -0.08 -8.99
C ILE A 358 -44.71 1.28 -8.26
N CYS A 359 -43.77 2.17 -8.63
CA CYS A 359 -43.62 3.47 -7.96
C CYS A 359 -44.13 4.69 -8.72
N GLY A 360 -44.51 4.56 -10.00
CA GLY A 360 -45.02 5.66 -10.80
C GLY A 360 -43.98 6.70 -11.26
N MET A 361 -42.68 6.49 -10.99
CA MET A 361 -41.60 7.36 -11.49
C MET A 361 -41.33 7.15 -12.97
N ASP A 362 -40.76 8.16 -13.62
CA ASP A 362 -40.37 8.10 -15.02
C ASP A 362 -39.22 7.10 -15.20
N LEU A 363 -39.35 6.25 -16.21
CA LEU A 363 -38.30 5.32 -16.59
C LEU A 363 -37.14 6.12 -17.20
N VAL A 364 -35.91 5.64 -16.99
CA VAL A 364 -34.70 6.21 -17.60
C VAL A 364 -34.13 5.28 -18.66
N PRO A 365 -33.47 5.79 -19.70
CA PRO A 365 -32.76 4.96 -20.66
C PRO A 365 -31.69 4.13 -19.95
N ALA A 366 -31.55 2.85 -20.30
CA ALA A 366 -30.50 1.98 -19.74
C ALA A 366 -29.10 2.60 -19.88
N GLU A 367 -28.88 3.42 -20.92
CA GLU A 367 -27.62 4.10 -21.18
C GLU A 367 -27.20 5.06 -20.06
N GLN A 368 -28.16 5.72 -19.41
CA GLN A 368 -27.88 6.62 -18.29
C GLN A 368 -27.43 5.87 -17.03
N LEU A 369 -27.71 4.57 -16.96
CA LEU A 369 -27.34 3.69 -15.84
C LEU A 369 -25.99 2.99 -16.07
N GLY A 370 -25.21 3.47 -17.06
CA GLY A 370 -23.85 3.01 -17.32
C GLY A 370 -23.74 1.82 -18.28
N TYR A 371 -24.81 1.51 -19.04
CA TYR A 371 -24.77 0.56 -20.15
C TYR A 371 -24.48 1.26 -21.48
N VAL A 372 -23.88 0.52 -22.42
CA VAL A 372 -23.64 1.04 -23.77
C VAL A 372 -24.64 0.43 -24.76
N ALA A 373 -25.33 1.28 -25.51
CA ALA A 373 -26.50 0.90 -26.32
C ALA A 373 -26.21 0.10 -27.59
N THR A 374 -25.03 0.23 -28.22
CA THR A 374 -24.88 -0.22 -29.63
C THR A 374 -23.53 -0.85 -29.93
N GLN A 375 -23.59 -2.00 -30.64
CA GLN A 375 -22.44 -2.69 -31.21
C GLN A 375 -21.78 -1.91 -32.36
N GLU A 376 -22.46 -0.93 -32.95
CA GLU A 376 -22.08 -0.37 -34.25
C GLU A 376 -20.88 0.60 -34.22
N ASN A 377 -20.50 1.14 -33.05
CA ASN A 377 -19.43 2.16 -32.98
C ASN A 377 -18.26 1.83 -32.03
N LEU A 378 -18.24 0.66 -31.39
CA LEU A 378 -17.11 0.26 -30.54
C LEU A 378 -16.36 -0.91 -31.18
N LYS A 379 -15.21 -0.60 -31.79
CA LYS A 379 -14.25 -1.62 -32.21
C LYS A 379 -13.92 -2.49 -30.98
N PRO A 380 -14.10 -3.83 -31.02
CA PRO A 380 -13.87 -4.67 -29.86
C PRO A 380 -12.45 -4.49 -29.31
N PRO A 381 -12.24 -4.55 -27.98
CA PRO A 381 -10.92 -4.37 -27.40
C PRO A 381 -9.95 -5.46 -27.86
N LEU A 382 -8.66 -5.13 -27.92
CA LEU A 382 -7.62 -6.14 -28.06
C LEU A 382 -7.53 -6.91 -26.75
N VAL A 383 -7.50 -8.23 -26.83
CA VAL A 383 -7.40 -9.08 -25.64
C VAL A 383 -6.26 -10.08 -25.76
N ILE A 384 -5.64 -10.35 -24.62
CA ILE A 384 -4.59 -11.36 -24.47
C ILE A 384 -4.90 -12.26 -23.27
N PRO A 385 -4.45 -13.52 -23.27
CA PRO A 385 -4.54 -14.39 -22.09
C PRO A 385 -3.84 -13.76 -20.88
N ALA A 386 -4.40 -13.92 -19.69
CA ALA A 386 -3.81 -13.41 -18.46
C ALA A 386 -2.43 -14.01 -18.16
N SER A 387 -2.19 -15.25 -18.59
CA SER A 387 -0.90 -15.93 -18.47
C SER A 387 0.20 -15.36 -19.37
N SER A 388 -0.16 -14.54 -20.37
CA SER A 388 0.82 -13.91 -21.26
C SER A 388 1.49 -12.69 -20.65
N VAL A 389 0.88 -12.12 -19.62
CA VAL A 389 1.36 -10.90 -18.97
C VAL A 389 2.24 -11.28 -17.78
N LEU A 390 3.44 -10.70 -17.76
CA LEU A 390 4.33 -10.77 -16.61
C LEU A 390 4.37 -9.40 -15.93
N HIS A 391 4.12 -9.39 -14.61
CA HIS A 391 4.04 -8.16 -13.82
C HIS A 391 5.37 -7.88 -13.12
N THR A 392 5.91 -6.67 -13.28
CA THR A 392 7.09 -6.19 -12.55
C THR A 392 6.74 -4.88 -11.85
N GLY A 393 6.32 -4.95 -10.60
CA GLY A 393 5.81 -3.78 -9.87
C GLY A 393 4.65 -3.12 -10.62
N LYS A 394 4.89 -1.94 -11.19
CA LYS A 394 3.89 -1.17 -11.96
C LYS A 394 3.87 -1.45 -13.47
N ARG A 395 4.86 -2.17 -14.02
CA ARG A 395 4.96 -2.45 -15.46
C ARG A 395 4.38 -3.82 -15.79
N SER A 396 3.82 -3.92 -17.00
CA SER A 396 3.31 -5.16 -17.57
C SER A 396 4.09 -5.48 -18.85
N ILE A 397 4.78 -6.61 -18.87
CA ILE A 397 5.62 -7.04 -19.98
C ILE A 397 5.00 -8.27 -20.64
N VAL A 398 5.04 -8.33 -21.96
CA VAL A 398 4.63 -9.48 -22.76
C VAL A 398 5.72 -9.82 -23.77
N TYR A 399 5.84 -11.10 -24.11
CA TYR A 399 6.74 -11.56 -25.16
C TYR A 399 5.96 -11.82 -26.44
N VAL A 400 6.38 -11.18 -27.54
CA VAL A 400 5.79 -11.30 -28.87
C VAL A 400 6.71 -12.11 -29.76
N GLU A 401 6.16 -13.13 -30.44
CA GLU A 401 6.86 -13.90 -31.45
C GLU A 401 6.91 -13.14 -32.78
N LEU A 402 8.13 -12.93 -33.30
CA LEU A 402 8.38 -12.22 -34.55
C LEU A 402 8.17 -13.18 -35.74
N PRO A 403 7.26 -12.88 -36.68
CA PRO A 403 6.91 -13.78 -37.77
C PRO A 403 7.98 -13.90 -38.86
N ASP A 404 8.85 -12.90 -39.01
CA ASP A 404 9.82 -12.79 -40.12
C ASP A 404 11.24 -13.29 -39.75
N ALA A 405 11.40 -13.96 -38.60
CA ALA A 405 12.70 -14.47 -38.17
C ALA A 405 12.95 -15.90 -38.66
N GLU A 406 14.19 -16.20 -39.09
CA GLU A 406 14.59 -17.56 -39.54
C GLU A 406 14.51 -18.63 -38.44
N GLN A 407 14.55 -18.20 -37.17
CA GLN A 407 14.40 -19.02 -35.97
C GLN A 407 13.37 -18.37 -35.03
N PRO A 408 12.64 -19.17 -34.20
CA PRO A 408 11.75 -18.64 -33.18
C PRO A 408 12.39 -17.55 -32.33
N THR A 409 11.97 -16.32 -32.58
CA THR A 409 12.51 -15.13 -31.94
C THR A 409 11.40 -14.40 -31.20
N PHE A 410 11.65 -14.10 -29.94
CA PHE A 410 10.69 -13.47 -29.04
C PHE A 410 11.23 -12.11 -28.60
N GLU A 411 10.39 -11.08 -28.70
CA GLU A 411 10.71 -9.71 -28.30
C GLU A 411 9.89 -9.35 -27.06
N GLY A 412 10.55 -8.90 -25.98
CA GLY A 412 9.91 -8.39 -24.79
C GLY A 412 9.40 -6.96 -24.99
N ARG A 413 8.11 -6.74 -24.81
CA ARG A 413 7.47 -5.43 -25.00
C ARG A 413 6.68 -5.02 -23.75
N GLU A 414 6.85 -3.77 -23.34
CA GLU A 414 6.03 -3.17 -22.29
C GLU A 414 4.66 -2.78 -22.87
N ILE A 415 3.59 -3.11 -22.17
CA ILE A 415 2.21 -2.86 -22.61
C ILE A 415 1.41 -2.17 -21.52
N LEU A 416 0.43 -1.37 -21.94
CA LEU A 416 -0.60 -0.83 -21.07
C LEU A 416 -1.81 -1.75 -21.11
N ILE A 417 -2.11 -2.36 -19.97
CA ILE A 417 -3.27 -3.23 -19.80
C ILE A 417 -4.40 -2.45 -19.13
N GLY A 418 -5.61 -2.69 -19.61
CA GLY A 418 -6.84 -2.29 -18.96
C GLY A 418 -7.30 -3.35 -17.95
N PRO A 419 -8.55 -3.21 -17.46
CA PRO A 419 -9.05 -4.05 -16.39
C PRO A 419 -9.22 -5.52 -16.83
N ARG A 420 -8.98 -6.46 -15.89
CA ARG A 420 -8.97 -7.92 -16.16
C ARG A 420 -10.39 -8.47 -16.34
N ALA A 421 -10.67 -9.06 -17.50
CA ALA A 421 -11.94 -9.70 -17.79
C ALA A 421 -11.77 -11.23 -17.79
N GLY A 422 -11.96 -11.85 -16.63
CA GLY A 422 -11.86 -13.31 -16.47
C GLY A 422 -10.42 -13.82 -16.58
N ASP A 423 -10.16 -14.68 -17.55
CA ASP A 423 -8.83 -15.23 -17.86
C ASP A 423 -8.06 -14.39 -18.90
N GLN A 424 -8.53 -13.19 -19.21
CA GLN A 424 -7.95 -12.31 -20.23
C GLN A 424 -7.74 -10.88 -19.71
N TYR A 425 -6.73 -10.21 -20.25
CA TYR A 425 -6.55 -8.76 -20.08
C TYR A 425 -6.99 -8.04 -21.35
N ILE A 426 -7.60 -6.87 -21.16
CA ILE A 426 -7.82 -5.89 -22.21
C ILE A 426 -6.50 -5.14 -22.40
N VAL A 427 -6.08 -4.95 -23.65
CA VAL A 427 -4.85 -4.20 -23.98
C VAL A 427 -5.25 -2.82 -24.49
N GLU A 428 -4.77 -1.78 -23.81
CA GLU A 428 -5.01 -0.38 -24.17
C GLU A 428 -3.96 0.12 -25.17
N ALA A 429 -2.69 -0.23 -24.95
CA ALA A 429 -1.59 0.13 -25.84
C ALA A 429 -0.44 -0.90 -25.82
N GLY A 430 0.34 -0.93 -26.90
CA GLY A 430 1.58 -1.71 -27.01
C GLY A 430 1.51 -2.95 -27.91
N LEU A 431 0.31 -3.45 -28.25
CA LEU A 431 0.13 -4.58 -29.17
C LEU A 431 -0.73 -4.26 -30.37
N LYS A 432 -0.54 -5.02 -31.45
CA LYS A 432 -1.35 -4.96 -32.67
C LYS A 432 -2.14 -6.25 -32.85
N GLU A 433 -3.26 -6.13 -33.56
CA GLU A 433 -4.09 -7.28 -33.92
C GLU A 433 -3.31 -8.22 -34.84
N GLY A 434 -3.36 -9.52 -34.56
CA GLY A 434 -2.64 -10.56 -35.32
C GLY A 434 -1.21 -10.85 -34.86
N GLU A 435 -0.62 -10.05 -33.96
CA GLU A 435 0.65 -10.40 -33.31
C GLU A 435 0.49 -11.68 -32.47
N HIS A 436 1.54 -12.50 -32.36
CA HIS A 436 1.49 -13.74 -31.57
C HIS A 436 2.18 -13.53 -30.23
N VAL A 437 1.40 -13.55 -29.13
CA VAL A 437 1.94 -13.38 -27.78
C VAL A 437 2.17 -14.74 -27.12
N VAL A 438 3.22 -14.84 -26.31
CA VAL A 438 3.54 -16.05 -25.55
C VAL A 438 2.52 -16.24 -24.44
N ALA A 439 1.67 -17.28 -24.55
CA ALA A 439 0.67 -17.63 -23.55
C ALA A 439 1.19 -18.53 -22.43
N GLN A 440 2.21 -19.34 -22.72
CA GLN A 440 2.88 -20.20 -21.74
C GLN A 440 4.39 -20.19 -22.02
N GLY A 441 5.19 -20.19 -20.96
CA GLY A 441 6.66 -20.20 -21.07
C GLY A 441 7.32 -18.82 -21.13
N GLY A 442 6.57 -17.73 -20.90
CA GLY A 442 7.13 -16.36 -20.89
C GLY A 442 8.24 -16.16 -19.85
N PHE A 443 8.13 -16.78 -18.68
CA PHE A 443 9.18 -16.74 -17.65
C PHE A 443 10.49 -17.42 -18.07
N VAL A 444 10.42 -18.46 -18.91
CA VAL A 444 11.62 -19.16 -19.40
C VAL A 444 12.38 -18.27 -20.37
N ILE A 445 11.66 -17.55 -21.23
CA ILE A 445 12.24 -16.56 -22.16
C ILE A 445 12.88 -15.42 -21.36
N ASP A 446 12.17 -14.91 -20.35
CA ASP A 446 12.69 -13.85 -19.47
C ASP A 446 13.94 -14.27 -18.70
N SER A 447 13.94 -15.48 -18.14
CA SER A 447 15.10 -16.05 -17.44
C SER A 447 16.30 -16.21 -18.38
N ALA A 448 16.06 -16.61 -19.64
CA ALA A 448 17.13 -16.73 -20.63
C ALA A 448 17.72 -15.37 -21.00
N LEU A 449 16.89 -14.33 -21.15
CA LEU A 449 17.34 -12.95 -21.34
C LEU A 449 18.17 -12.47 -20.14
N GLN A 450 17.70 -12.74 -18.92
CA GLN A 450 18.43 -12.39 -17.69
C GLN A 450 19.79 -13.08 -17.60
N ILE A 451 19.89 -14.37 -17.97
CA ILE A 451 21.16 -15.11 -18.02
C ILE A 451 22.11 -14.52 -19.07
N GLN A 452 21.58 -14.09 -20.22
CA GLN A 452 22.34 -13.40 -21.26
C GLN A 452 22.64 -11.93 -20.92
N ALA A 453 22.32 -11.48 -19.70
CA ALA A 453 22.39 -10.10 -19.27
C ALA A 453 21.64 -9.13 -20.19
N LYS A 454 20.66 -9.59 -20.99
CA LYS A 454 19.83 -8.72 -21.81
C LYS A 454 18.70 -8.11 -20.96
N PRO A 455 18.17 -6.94 -21.37
CA PRO A 455 16.91 -6.40 -20.90
C PRO A 455 15.83 -7.46 -20.59
N SER A 456 15.42 -7.56 -19.32
CA SER A 456 14.43 -8.50 -18.80
C SER A 456 13.51 -7.82 -17.77
N MET A 457 12.61 -8.59 -17.15
CA MET A 457 11.79 -8.11 -16.03
C MET A 457 12.59 -7.47 -14.90
N MET A 458 13.72 -8.08 -14.53
CA MET A 458 14.57 -7.67 -13.41
C MET A 458 15.71 -6.72 -13.81
N LEU A 459 16.08 -6.71 -15.11
CA LEU A 459 17.03 -5.77 -15.69
C LEU A 459 16.29 -4.92 -16.74
N PRO A 460 15.75 -3.75 -16.39
CA PRO A 460 15.12 -2.86 -17.37
C PRO A 460 16.11 -2.56 -18.50
N GLY A 461 15.75 -2.88 -19.74
CA GLY A 461 16.48 -2.36 -20.90
C GLY A 461 16.31 -0.87 -21.05
N GLU A 462 17.30 -0.21 -21.62
CA GLU A 462 17.47 1.23 -21.55
C GLU A 462 16.21 1.99 -22.01
N GLY A 463 15.58 2.62 -21.02
CA GLY A 463 14.61 3.70 -21.12
C GLY A 463 14.88 4.78 -20.06
N GLY A 464 16.02 4.68 -19.38
CA GLY A 464 16.66 5.72 -18.59
C GLY A 464 18.12 5.69 -19.01
N GLY A 465 18.67 6.85 -19.39
CA GLY A 465 19.91 6.95 -20.14
C GLY A 465 21.09 6.19 -19.54
N GLU A 466 22.04 5.84 -20.41
CA GLU A 466 23.40 5.46 -20.04
C GLU A 466 23.87 6.32 -18.87
N ARG A 467 24.05 5.71 -17.72
CA ARG A 467 24.71 6.40 -16.62
C ARG A 467 25.71 5.47 -15.99
N LEU A 468 26.93 5.59 -16.50
CA LEU A 468 28.16 5.09 -15.90
C LEU A 468 28.13 5.33 -14.38
N PHE A 469 28.24 4.25 -13.61
CA PHE A 469 28.57 4.33 -12.19
C PHE A 469 30.07 4.68 -12.08
N PRO A 470 30.48 5.57 -11.15
CA PRO A 470 31.90 5.80 -10.93
C PRO A 470 32.56 4.51 -10.42
N GLU A 471 33.58 4.00 -11.15
CA GLU A 471 34.32 2.77 -10.80
C GLU A 471 35.24 2.95 -9.56
N ALA A 472 35.34 4.16 -9.01
CA ALA A 472 36.18 4.48 -7.86
C ALA A 472 35.46 5.43 -6.88
N PRO A 473 35.64 5.25 -5.55
CA PRO A 473 35.05 6.10 -4.53
C PRO A 473 35.53 7.56 -4.70
N ALA A 474 34.63 8.52 -4.43
CA ALA A 474 34.98 9.93 -4.48
C ALA A 474 36.03 10.25 -3.38
N PRO A 475 36.98 11.17 -3.64
CA PRO A 475 37.93 11.61 -2.62
C PRO A 475 37.22 12.31 -1.45
N ASP A 476 37.77 12.19 -0.24
CA ASP A 476 37.20 12.79 0.98
C ASP A 476 36.91 14.29 0.82
N GLU A 477 37.79 15.07 0.16
CA GLU A 477 37.56 16.50 -0.11
C GLU A 477 36.28 16.77 -0.93
N PHE A 478 35.91 15.87 -1.85
CA PHE A 478 34.68 15.97 -2.63
C PHE A 478 33.45 15.56 -1.81
N LEU A 479 33.60 14.56 -0.94
CA LEU A 479 32.54 14.11 -0.03
C LEU A 479 32.20 15.20 1.00
N THR A 480 33.22 15.83 1.62
CA THR A 480 33.02 16.97 2.53
C THR A 480 32.35 18.16 1.81
N GLY A 481 32.67 18.36 0.53
CA GLY A 481 31.97 19.33 -0.30
C GLY A 481 30.50 18.97 -0.56
N THR A 482 30.20 17.70 -0.74
CA THR A 482 28.83 17.17 -0.94
C THR A 482 27.99 17.35 0.33
N ASP A 483 28.58 17.13 1.50
CA ASP A 483 27.99 17.40 2.81
C ASP A 483 27.58 18.88 2.96
N SER A 484 28.49 19.79 2.58
CA SER A 484 28.18 21.23 2.52
C SER A 484 27.05 21.53 1.54
N LEU A 485 27.00 20.86 0.38
CA LEU A 485 25.91 21.04 -0.58
C LEU A 485 24.56 20.59 0.00
N LEU A 486 24.53 19.46 0.71
CA LEU A 486 23.35 18.91 1.37
C LEU A 486 22.82 19.81 2.49
N ASP A 487 23.69 20.44 3.27
CA ASP A 487 23.28 21.42 4.29
C ASP A 487 22.45 22.58 3.69
N ALA A 488 22.85 23.08 2.51
CA ALA A 488 22.09 24.11 1.80
C ALA A 488 20.76 23.58 1.24
N TYR A 489 20.74 22.31 0.80
CA TYR A 489 19.51 21.64 0.37
C TYR A 489 18.54 21.44 1.55
N PHE A 490 19.01 21.01 2.72
CA PHE A 490 18.17 20.85 3.91
C PHE A 490 17.66 22.20 4.43
N ALA A 491 18.46 23.27 4.32
CA ALA A 491 17.99 24.62 4.60
C ALA A 491 16.85 25.05 3.65
N MET A 492 16.92 24.68 2.36
CA MET A 492 15.86 24.93 1.39
C MET A 492 14.59 24.14 1.69
N GLN A 493 14.75 22.85 1.98
CA GLN A 493 13.66 21.96 2.43
C GLN A 493 12.94 22.53 3.65
N LYS A 494 13.70 22.98 4.66
CA LYS A 494 13.16 23.60 5.87
C LYS A 494 12.43 24.92 5.59
N GLY A 495 12.96 25.75 4.71
CA GLY A 495 12.28 26.98 4.26
C GLY A 495 10.91 26.68 3.64
N LEU A 496 10.82 25.62 2.81
CA LEU A 496 9.56 25.18 2.20
C LEU A 496 8.58 24.55 3.19
N ALA A 497 9.10 23.84 4.19
CA ALA A 497 8.31 23.29 5.28
C ALA A 497 7.71 24.40 6.18
N ASN A 498 8.40 25.54 6.30
CA ASN A 498 7.91 26.72 7.02
C ASN A 498 7.06 27.68 6.14
N ASP A 499 6.66 27.25 4.94
CA ASP A 499 5.95 28.09 3.95
C ASP A 499 6.67 29.42 3.62
N SER A 500 8.00 29.48 3.80
CA SER A 500 8.83 30.68 3.63
C SER A 500 9.62 30.65 2.32
N LEU A 501 9.06 31.28 1.28
CA LEU A 501 9.70 31.36 -0.05
C LEU A 501 11.04 32.11 -0.03
N GLU A 502 11.17 33.15 0.81
CA GLU A 502 12.41 33.95 0.92
C GLU A 502 13.56 33.14 1.54
N GLU A 503 13.27 32.33 2.56
CA GLU A 503 14.24 31.40 3.15
C GLU A 503 14.66 30.33 2.15
N ALA A 504 13.69 29.75 1.44
CA ALA A 504 13.96 28.74 0.41
C ALA A 504 14.81 29.30 -0.74
N LYS A 505 14.53 30.53 -1.21
CA LYS A 505 15.34 31.22 -2.23
C LYS A 505 16.75 31.51 -1.76
N THR A 506 16.90 32.02 -0.54
CA THR A 506 18.21 32.30 0.07
C THR A 506 19.06 31.03 0.14
N ALA A 507 18.47 29.93 0.61
CA ALA A 507 19.12 28.62 0.65
C ALA A 507 19.47 28.10 -0.75
N GLY A 508 18.64 28.34 -1.77
CA GLY A 508 18.97 27.97 -3.15
C GLY A 508 20.11 28.79 -3.77
N THR A 509 20.28 30.05 -3.37
CA THR A 509 21.46 30.83 -3.75
C THR A 509 22.71 30.26 -3.10
N GLN A 510 22.64 29.91 -1.81
CA GLN A 510 23.75 29.25 -1.10
C GLN A 510 24.09 27.89 -1.71
N PHE A 511 23.07 27.12 -2.13
CA PHE A 511 23.28 25.85 -2.84
C PHE A 511 24.02 26.07 -4.16
N THR A 512 23.68 27.12 -4.91
CA THR A 512 24.34 27.47 -6.18
C THR A 512 25.81 27.84 -5.96
N GLU A 513 26.10 28.67 -4.95
CA GLU A 513 27.47 29.05 -4.60
C GLU A 513 28.31 27.83 -4.18
N ARG A 514 27.73 26.93 -3.36
CA ARG A 514 28.39 25.69 -2.91
C ARG A 514 28.64 24.75 -4.08
N LEU A 515 27.67 24.60 -4.99
CA LEU A 515 27.78 23.79 -6.20
C LEU A 515 28.95 24.23 -7.10
N GLU A 516 29.15 25.55 -7.25
CA GLU A 516 30.25 26.11 -8.04
C GLU A 516 31.62 26.01 -7.34
N SER A 517 31.63 25.89 -6.01
CA SER A 517 32.86 25.79 -5.20
C SER A 517 33.37 24.35 -4.98
N LEU A 518 32.66 23.34 -5.49
CA LEU A 518 33.02 21.94 -5.28
C LEU A 518 34.39 21.60 -5.90
N PRO A 519 35.28 20.89 -5.17
CA PRO A 519 36.60 20.53 -5.66
C PRO A 519 36.49 19.36 -6.65
N THR A 520 36.30 19.69 -7.92
CA THR A 520 36.05 18.70 -8.99
C THR A 520 37.32 18.19 -9.67
N ASP A 521 38.44 18.88 -9.44
CA ASP A 521 39.76 18.54 -9.99
C ASP A 521 40.35 17.25 -9.38
N SER A 522 39.87 16.84 -8.20
CA SER A 522 40.33 15.65 -7.48
C SER A 522 39.58 14.37 -7.89
N LEU A 523 38.50 14.48 -8.67
CA LEU A 523 37.70 13.32 -9.09
C LEU A 523 38.47 12.45 -10.11
N PRO A 524 38.45 11.11 -9.96
CA PRO A 524 39.02 10.20 -10.97
C PRO A 524 38.19 10.23 -12.27
N THR A 525 38.80 9.94 -13.41
CA THR A 525 38.07 9.69 -14.67
C THR A 525 37.58 8.24 -14.65
N PRO A 526 36.28 7.93 -14.82
CA PRO A 526 35.22 8.70 -15.50
C PRO A 526 34.29 9.56 -14.62
N SER A 527 34.48 9.63 -13.29
CA SER A 527 33.62 10.38 -12.35
C SER A 527 33.51 11.88 -12.67
N VAL A 528 34.55 12.48 -13.29
CA VAL A 528 34.54 13.87 -13.78
C VAL A 528 33.47 14.11 -14.86
N GLU A 529 33.27 13.14 -15.77
CA GLU A 529 32.29 13.29 -16.86
C GLU A 529 30.87 13.14 -16.33
N VAL A 530 30.68 12.21 -15.39
CA VAL A 530 29.41 12.04 -14.65
C VAL A 530 29.06 13.30 -13.86
N TRP A 531 30.05 13.91 -13.19
CA TRP A 531 29.84 15.17 -12.48
C TRP A 531 29.48 16.32 -13.43
N LYS A 532 30.14 16.43 -14.59
CA LYS A 532 29.84 17.50 -15.56
C LYS A 532 28.39 17.46 -16.06
N ASP A 533 27.85 16.27 -16.33
CA ASP A 533 26.43 16.12 -16.69
C ASP A 533 25.52 16.47 -15.50
N LEU A 534 25.77 15.86 -14.34
CA LEU A 534 24.92 16.01 -13.17
C LEU A 534 24.90 17.43 -12.62
N GLY A 535 26.08 18.03 -12.46
CA GLY A 535 26.25 19.42 -12.01
C GLY A 535 25.65 20.43 -13.00
N GLY A 536 25.76 20.17 -14.31
CA GLY A 536 25.10 20.99 -15.34
C GLY A 536 23.57 20.96 -15.21
N ARG A 537 22.99 19.76 -15.07
CA ARG A 537 21.55 19.58 -14.87
C ARG A 537 21.06 20.20 -13.56
N MET A 538 21.86 20.11 -12.49
CA MET A 538 21.55 20.77 -11.22
C MET A 538 21.53 22.29 -11.37
N LYS A 539 22.51 22.87 -12.08
CA LYS A 539 22.56 24.30 -12.35
C LYS A 539 21.34 24.77 -13.14
N ASP A 540 20.98 24.07 -14.21
CA ASP A 540 19.77 24.37 -15.00
C ASP A 540 18.48 24.30 -14.15
N SER A 541 18.40 23.33 -13.23
CA SER A 541 17.28 23.18 -12.31
C SER A 541 17.22 24.34 -11.30
N LEU A 542 18.36 24.79 -10.79
CA LEU A 542 18.45 25.90 -9.84
C LEU A 542 18.08 27.24 -10.48
N GLU A 543 18.49 27.47 -11.73
CA GLU A 543 18.12 28.68 -12.49
C GLU A 543 16.59 28.79 -12.65
N LYS A 544 15.93 27.68 -12.99
CA LYS A 544 14.46 27.62 -13.06
C LYS A 544 13.81 27.85 -11.70
N LEU A 545 14.33 27.18 -10.68
CA LEU A 545 13.84 27.25 -9.30
C LEU A 545 13.91 28.69 -8.75
N GLN A 546 15.02 29.40 -8.94
CA GLN A 546 15.20 30.80 -8.54
C GLN A 546 14.35 31.79 -9.36
N GLY A 547 14.01 31.44 -10.60
CA GLY A 547 13.14 32.23 -11.48
C GLY A 547 11.65 32.21 -11.10
N THR A 548 11.23 31.32 -10.19
CA THR A 548 9.83 31.21 -9.78
C THR A 548 9.41 32.26 -8.74
N GLY A 549 8.21 32.83 -8.89
CA GLY A 549 7.64 33.81 -7.97
C GLY A 549 6.62 33.24 -6.97
N GLU A 550 6.20 31.99 -7.14
CA GLU A 550 5.15 31.34 -6.35
C GLU A 550 5.68 30.10 -5.64
N ILE A 551 5.33 29.92 -4.36
CA ILE A 551 5.80 28.79 -3.55
C ILE A 551 5.35 27.43 -4.10
N ALA A 552 4.17 27.35 -4.71
CA ALA A 552 3.67 26.12 -5.33
C ALA A 552 4.53 25.71 -6.55
N ALA A 553 4.88 26.67 -7.40
CA ALA A 553 5.80 26.44 -8.52
C ALA A 553 7.21 26.09 -8.02
N PHE A 554 7.66 26.75 -6.95
CA PHE A 554 8.94 26.45 -6.31
C PHE A 554 9.00 25.00 -5.80
N ARG A 555 7.92 24.48 -5.20
CA ARG A 555 7.81 23.08 -4.74
C ARG A 555 7.96 22.05 -5.87
N VAL A 556 7.42 22.36 -7.06
CA VAL A 556 7.56 21.50 -8.25
C VAL A 556 9.01 21.46 -8.72
N GLU A 557 9.66 22.62 -8.84
CA GLU A 557 11.07 22.67 -9.24
C GLU A 557 12.01 22.11 -8.15
N PHE A 558 11.63 22.24 -6.87
CA PHE A 558 12.34 21.60 -5.77
C PHE A 558 12.32 20.08 -5.89
N GLN A 559 11.19 19.47 -6.28
CA GLN A 559 11.14 18.02 -6.55
C GLN A 559 12.12 17.60 -7.66
N ASN A 560 12.25 18.40 -8.72
CA ASN A 560 13.21 18.12 -9.79
C ASN A 560 14.64 18.19 -9.27
N LEU A 561 14.96 19.19 -8.44
CA LEU A 561 16.26 19.30 -7.78
C LEU A 561 16.51 18.10 -6.87
N THR A 562 15.53 17.65 -6.08
CA THR A 562 15.67 16.47 -5.21
C THR A 562 16.12 15.26 -6.00
N LEU A 563 15.50 14.97 -7.14
CA LEU A 563 15.87 13.80 -7.94
C LEU A 563 17.32 13.84 -8.41
N LEU A 564 17.87 15.04 -8.65
CA LEU A 564 19.28 15.23 -8.99
C LEU A 564 20.17 15.07 -7.76
N VAL A 565 19.75 15.58 -6.61
CA VAL A 565 20.53 15.49 -5.35
C VAL A 565 20.55 14.05 -4.83
N ASP A 566 19.44 13.32 -4.90
CA ASP A 566 19.40 11.87 -4.62
C ASP A 566 20.37 11.12 -5.54
N GLU A 567 20.38 11.46 -6.82
CA GLU A 567 21.34 10.91 -7.79
C GLU A 567 22.80 11.22 -7.43
N LEU A 568 23.10 12.42 -6.91
CA LEU A 568 24.43 12.79 -6.43
C LEU A 568 24.85 11.93 -5.24
N VAL A 569 24.00 11.85 -4.21
CA VAL A 569 24.28 11.08 -2.99
C VAL A 569 24.50 9.61 -3.31
N ARG A 570 23.66 9.00 -4.17
CA ARG A 570 23.82 7.58 -4.52
C ARG A 570 25.04 7.27 -5.37
N ARG A 571 25.54 8.24 -6.16
CA ARG A 571 26.69 8.04 -7.05
C ARG A 571 28.01 8.30 -6.36
N PHE A 572 28.09 9.41 -5.63
CA PHE A 572 29.34 9.90 -5.06
C PHE A 572 29.45 9.61 -3.58
N GLY A 573 28.33 9.52 -2.86
CA GLY A 573 28.28 9.34 -1.41
C GLY A 573 28.28 10.68 -0.65
N THR A 574 28.32 10.57 0.68
CA THR A 574 28.54 11.66 1.64
C THR A 574 29.75 11.32 2.51
N ASP A 575 30.25 12.30 3.25
CA ASP A 575 31.38 12.08 4.17
C ASP A 575 30.87 11.55 5.51
N HIS A 576 30.03 12.34 6.19
CA HIS A 576 29.55 12.05 7.55
C HIS A 576 28.06 12.33 7.76
N LEU A 577 27.37 12.87 6.76
CA LEU A 577 25.95 13.18 6.85
C LEU A 577 25.09 11.94 6.49
N PRO A 578 24.31 11.39 7.45
CA PRO A 578 23.31 10.39 7.12
C PRO A 578 22.22 11.07 6.29
N VAL A 579 21.71 10.37 5.28
CA VAL A 579 20.66 10.89 4.41
C VAL A 579 19.56 9.87 4.27
N TYR A 580 18.34 10.29 4.57
CA TYR A 580 17.11 9.49 4.49
C TYR A 580 16.24 10.03 3.36
N THR A 581 15.63 9.10 2.62
CA THR A 581 14.64 9.40 1.59
C THR A 581 13.25 9.30 2.19
N HIS A 582 12.48 10.38 2.08
CA HIS A 582 11.11 10.50 2.55
C HIS A 582 10.14 10.65 1.38
N TYR A 583 8.91 10.17 1.53
CA TYR A 583 7.90 10.19 0.49
C TYR A 583 6.53 10.66 0.98
N CYS A 584 5.87 11.49 0.18
CA CYS A 584 4.51 11.98 0.43
C CYS A 584 3.60 11.53 -0.74
N PRO A 585 2.63 10.63 -0.51
CA PRO A 585 1.74 10.13 -1.57
C PRO A 585 0.77 11.19 -2.11
N MET A 586 0.47 12.23 -1.33
CA MET A 586 -0.51 13.26 -1.68
C MET A 586 0.09 14.46 -2.42
N ALA A 587 1.42 14.57 -2.48
CA ALA A 587 2.07 15.68 -3.15
C ALA A 587 1.73 15.70 -4.66
N PHE A 588 1.63 16.90 -5.22
CA PHE A 588 1.38 17.15 -6.65
C PHE A 588 0.15 16.39 -7.19
N ASP A 589 -1.04 16.64 -6.63
CA ASP A 589 -2.30 16.03 -7.05
C ASP A 589 -2.31 14.49 -6.99
N ASN A 590 -1.72 13.92 -5.92
CA ASN A 590 -1.52 12.48 -5.71
C ASN A 590 -0.57 11.80 -6.71
N ALA A 591 0.26 12.57 -7.42
CA ALA A 591 1.37 12.00 -8.21
C ALA A 591 2.49 11.45 -7.30
N GLY A 592 2.59 11.99 -6.08
CA GLY A 592 3.61 11.63 -5.10
C GLY A 592 4.87 12.49 -5.23
N GLY A 593 5.51 12.78 -4.10
CA GLY A 593 6.73 13.60 -4.03
C GLY A 593 7.73 12.98 -3.06
N THR A 594 9.02 13.12 -3.38
CA THR A 594 10.13 12.53 -2.61
C THR A 594 11.11 13.63 -2.22
N TRP A 595 11.56 13.65 -0.96
CA TRP A 595 12.57 14.59 -0.45
C TRP A 595 13.60 13.88 0.42
N LEU A 596 14.75 14.53 0.65
CA LEU A 596 15.83 14.05 1.51
C LEU A 596 15.86 14.79 2.86
N GLN A 597 16.24 14.11 3.94
CA GLN A 597 16.49 14.68 5.27
C GLN A 597 17.67 14.01 5.98
N PRO A 598 18.30 14.67 6.97
CA PRO A 598 19.40 14.09 7.73
C PRO A 598 18.97 13.09 8.82
N ASN A 599 17.66 12.91 9.02
CA ASN A 599 17.10 12.05 10.06
C ASN A 599 15.74 11.48 9.63
N GLU A 600 15.18 10.62 10.48
CA GLU A 600 13.87 9.98 10.27
C GLU A 600 12.68 10.88 10.62
N ASP A 601 12.92 12.07 11.21
CA ASP A 601 11.85 13.01 11.53
C ASP A 601 11.14 13.47 10.25
N LEU A 602 9.81 13.38 10.22
CA LEU A 602 9.02 13.81 9.08
C LEU A 602 8.85 15.33 9.08
N VAL A 603 9.51 16.02 8.14
CA VAL A 603 9.34 17.45 7.90
C VAL A 603 9.00 17.67 6.42
N ASN A 604 7.70 17.77 6.11
CA ASN A 604 7.18 17.75 4.74
C ASN A 604 7.34 19.13 4.04
N PRO A 605 8.13 19.24 2.96
CA PRO A 605 8.32 20.50 2.24
C PRO A 605 7.18 20.87 1.27
N TYR A 606 6.27 19.94 0.94
CA TYR A 606 5.22 20.14 -0.08
C TYR A 606 3.93 20.73 0.46
N PHE A 607 3.63 20.47 1.74
CA PHE A 607 2.42 20.94 2.40
C PHE A 607 2.67 21.95 3.52
N GLY A 608 3.93 22.29 3.77
CA GLY A 608 4.29 23.35 4.73
C GLY A 608 3.79 23.06 6.13
N GLU A 609 3.37 24.11 6.85
CA GLU A 609 2.91 24.01 8.24
C GLU A 609 1.63 23.18 8.40
N GLN A 610 0.86 22.99 7.31
CA GLN A 610 -0.42 22.28 7.37
C GLN A 610 -0.27 20.80 7.66
N MET A 611 0.82 20.18 7.19
CA MET A 611 1.04 18.73 7.29
C MET A 611 2.53 18.38 7.43
N LEU A 612 3.22 19.07 8.35
CA LEU A 612 4.66 18.92 8.63
C LEU A 612 5.07 17.45 8.82
N ASN A 613 4.34 16.69 9.64
CA ASN A 613 4.71 15.32 10.01
C ASN A 613 4.08 14.24 9.10
N CYS A 614 3.60 14.60 7.92
CA CYS A 614 2.92 13.67 7.02
C CYS A 614 3.87 13.14 5.94
N GLY A 615 4.04 11.82 5.89
CA GLY A 615 4.86 11.12 4.90
C GLY A 615 5.29 9.75 5.41
N GLU A 616 6.14 9.07 4.65
CA GLU A 616 6.79 7.82 5.05
C GLU A 616 8.30 7.93 4.79
N VAL A 617 9.11 7.40 5.71
CA VAL A 617 10.54 7.17 5.48
C VAL A 617 10.66 5.92 4.61
N ARG A 618 11.39 6.00 3.49
CA ARG A 618 11.54 4.87 2.55
C ARG A 618 12.82 4.10 2.75
N GLU A 619 13.93 4.80 2.83
CA GLU A 619 15.26 4.20 2.85
C GLU A 619 16.30 5.21 3.36
N GLN A 620 17.33 4.71 4.03
CA GLN A 620 18.55 5.45 4.30
C GLN A 620 19.51 5.23 3.13
N ILE A 621 19.96 6.31 2.49
CA ILE A 621 20.81 6.27 1.30
C ILE A 621 22.28 6.59 1.59
N ALA A 622 22.57 7.09 2.80
CA ALA A 622 23.94 7.28 3.29
C ALA A 622 24.03 7.07 4.81
N GLU A 623 25.10 6.42 5.27
CA GLU A 623 25.37 6.11 6.68
C GLU A 623 26.29 7.16 7.32
N ALA A 624 26.10 7.41 8.62
CA ALA A 624 26.96 8.32 9.38
C ALA A 624 28.28 7.61 9.72
N LYS A 625 29.40 8.11 9.21
CA LYS A 625 30.73 7.62 9.60
C LYS A 625 31.21 8.36 10.84
N ALA A 626 31.43 7.67 11.96
CA ALA A 626 31.85 8.29 13.22
C ALA A 626 33.26 8.91 13.12
N MET A 627 33.42 10.15 13.59
CA MET A 627 34.68 10.90 13.57
C MET A 627 35.32 10.93 14.97
N SER A 628 36.59 10.56 15.11
CA SER A 628 37.34 10.76 16.37
C SER A 628 37.81 12.20 16.48
N LEU A 629 37.61 12.81 17.66
CA LEU A 629 38.01 14.19 17.97
C LEU A 629 39.38 14.26 18.68
N GLY A 630 40.08 13.13 18.77
CA GLY A 630 41.34 12.96 19.50
C GLY A 630 41.14 12.55 20.97
N ASP A 631 42.13 11.86 21.54
CA ASP A 631 42.05 11.16 22.84
C ASP A 631 41.45 12.00 23.99
N THR A 632 41.75 13.30 24.05
CA THR A 632 41.24 14.19 25.11
C THR A 632 39.76 14.52 24.95
N ALA A 633 39.26 14.68 23.72
CA ALA A 633 37.86 14.98 23.45
C ALA A 633 36.99 13.71 23.58
N ASP A 634 37.52 12.57 23.14
CA ASP A 634 36.86 11.27 23.27
C ASP A 634 36.68 10.89 24.76
N THR A 635 37.65 11.26 25.63
CA THR A 635 37.53 11.08 27.09
C THR A 635 36.40 11.94 27.69
N VAL A 636 36.22 13.17 27.20
CA VAL A 636 35.13 14.06 27.65
C VAL A 636 33.78 13.50 27.22
N ILE A 637 33.67 12.98 25.99
CA ILE A 637 32.45 12.34 25.47
C ILE A 637 32.12 11.08 26.27
N ALA A 638 33.10 10.23 26.59
CA ALA A 638 32.87 9.05 27.42
C ALA A 638 32.33 9.41 28.81
N THR A 639 32.94 10.40 29.47
CA THR A 639 32.48 10.88 30.78
C THR A 639 31.07 11.50 30.71
N LEU A 640 30.77 12.20 29.61
CA LEU A 640 29.44 12.77 29.38
C LEU A 640 28.38 11.69 29.20
N VAL A 641 28.68 10.62 28.46
CA VAL A 641 27.79 9.47 28.30
C VAL A 641 27.52 8.80 29.65
N ASP A 642 28.54 8.67 30.52
CA ASP A 642 28.36 8.14 31.87
C ASP A 642 27.41 9.00 32.72
N ASP A 643 27.55 10.32 32.66
CA ASP A 643 26.65 11.23 33.37
C ASP A 643 25.21 11.15 32.82
N TYR A 644 25.04 10.98 31.50
CA TYR A 644 23.72 10.76 30.88
C TYR A 644 23.08 9.44 31.34
N LEU A 645 23.84 8.34 31.35
CA LEU A 645 23.38 7.04 31.83
C LEU A 645 22.97 7.11 33.31
N GLY A 646 23.68 7.92 34.11
CA GLY A 646 23.29 8.23 35.49
C GLY A 646 21.91 8.88 35.62
N ILE A 647 21.54 9.77 34.69
CA ILE A 647 20.18 10.35 34.64
C ILE A 647 19.16 9.29 34.26
N GLN A 648 19.45 8.49 33.23
CA GLN A 648 18.56 7.44 32.74
C GLN A 648 18.22 6.43 33.86
N GLU A 649 19.22 5.94 34.58
CA GLU A 649 19.02 4.96 35.65
C GLU A 649 18.30 5.58 36.86
N ALA A 650 18.61 6.83 37.21
CA ALA A 650 17.89 7.55 38.26
C ALA A 650 16.40 7.73 37.93
N LEU A 651 16.07 8.04 36.66
CA LEU A 651 14.69 8.14 36.19
C LEU A 651 13.97 6.80 36.12
N ALA A 652 14.69 5.72 35.80
CA ALA A 652 14.17 4.35 35.85
C ALA A 652 13.85 3.93 37.31
N GLY A 653 14.56 4.49 38.29
CA GLY A 653 14.32 4.34 39.72
C GLY A 653 13.35 5.36 40.35
N ASP A 654 12.70 6.23 39.58
CA ASP A 654 11.85 7.35 40.07
C ASP A 654 12.59 8.32 41.03
N SER A 655 13.91 8.45 40.91
CA SER A 655 14.77 9.24 41.80
C SER A 655 15.10 10.62 41.22
N LEU A 656 14.27 11.63 41.51
CA LEU A 656 14.46 12.99 40.98
C LEU A 656 15.75 13.67 41.48
N GLU A 657 16.13 13.46 42.74
CA GLU A 657 17.32 14.09 43.33
C GLU A 657 18.63 13.54 42.73
N GLU A 658 18.68 12.24 42.45
CA GLU A 658 19.82 11.61 41.77
C GLU A 658 19.89 12.04 40.30
N ALA A 659 18.74 12.13 39.62
CA ALA A 659 18.66 12.64 38.25
C ALA A 659 19.12 14.10 38.16
N LYS A 660 18.75 14.96 39.12
CA LYS A 660 19.25 16.34 39.21
C LYS A 660 20.76 16.41 39.40
N ALA A 661 21.32 15.59 40.29
CA ALA A 661 22.76 15.55 40.52
C ALA A 661 23.53 15.13 39.26
N ALA A 662 23.06 14.09 38.57
CA ALA A 662 23.64 13.62 37.31
C ALA A 662 23.52 14.67 36.19
N ALA A 663 22.39 15.40 36.08
CA ALA A 663 22.27 16.53 35.15
C ALA A 663 23.25 17.67 35.45
N GLY A 664 23.56 17.93 36.73
CA GLY A 664 24.58 18.89 37.12
C GLY A 664 25.99 18.50 36.64
N HIS A 665 26.33 17.21 36.71
CA HIS A 665 27.59 16.69 36.17
C HIS A 665 27.61 16.74 34.64
N LEU A 666 26.52 16.30 34.00
CA LEU A 666 26.36 16.34 32.55
C LEU A 666 26.54 17.77 32.00
N ARG A 667 25.97 18.76 32.69
CA ARG A 667 26.14 20.19 32.35
C ARG A 667 27.60 20.62 32.42
N ALA A 668 28.35 20.18 33.43
CA ALA A 668 29.76 20.52 33.57
C ALA A 668 30.59 19.95 32.41
N GLN A 669 30.35 18.70 32.01
CA GLN A 669 31.02 18.09 30.86
C GLN A 669 30.63 18.76 29.53
N ALA A 670 29.36 19.12 29.36
CA ALA A 670 28.87 19.83 28.19
C ALA A 670 29.55 21.21 28.00
N LEU A 671 29.89 21.89 29.10
CA LEU A 671 30.65 23.15 29.08
C LEU A 671 32.13 22.96 28.70
N GLU A 672 32.72 21.79 28.93
CA GLU A 672 34.06 21.46 28.44
C GLU A 672 34.05 21.13 26.95
N LEU A 673 33.03 20.43 26.45
CA LEU A 673 32.81 20.21 25.01
C LEU A 673 32.69 21.51 24.21
N ARG A 674 32.09 22.56 24.80
CA ARG A 674 32.03 23.90 24.21
C ARG A 674 33.40 24.50 23.89
N LYS A 675 34.47 24.06 24.57
CA LYS A 675 35.83 24.60 24.40
C LYS A 675 36.62 23.90 23.30
N LEU A 676 36.07 22.88 22.65
CA LEU A 676 36.72 22.17 21.56
C LEU A 676 36.80 23.03 20.30
N GLU A 677 37.83 22.77 19.48
CA GLU A 677 38.05 23.49 18.21
C GLU A 677 37.07 23.07 17.11
N GLU A 678 36.40 21.92 17.24
CA GLU A 678 35.41 21.44 16.27
C GLU A 678 34.05 22.15 16.49
N PRO A 679 33.55 22.91 15.49
CA PRO A 679 32.38 23.78 15.66
C PRO A 679 31.06 23.06 15.96
N ALA A 680 30.85 21.83 15.44
CA ALA A 680 29.62 21.10 15.64
C ALA A 680 29.50 20.51 17.07
N ALA A 681 30.58 19.98 17.62
CA ALA A 681 30.73 19.49 18.99
C ALA A 681 30.61 20.64 19.99
N ALA A 682 31.21 21.80 19.68
CA ALA A 682 31.07 22.99 20.53
C ALA A 682 29.61 23.48 20.62
N LYS A 683 28.88 23.46 19.49
CA LYS A 683 27.46 23.84 19.43
C LYS A 683 26.56 22.83 20.16
N LEU A 684 26.81 21.54 20.00
CA LEU A 684 26.07 20.49 20.72
C LEU A 684 26.32 20.58 22.24
N GLY A 685 27.57 20.85 22.65
CA GLY A 685 27.91 21.10 24.05
C GLY A 685 27.17 22.30 24.64
N GLU A 686 27.02 23.39 23.88
CA GLU A 686 26.22 24.55 24.33
C GLU A 686 24.74 24.21 24.51
N GLN A 687 24.12 23.53 23.54
CA GLN A 687 22.72 23.12 23.64
C GLN A 687 22.48 22.18 24.81
N LEU A 688 23.37 21.21 24.99
CA LEU A 688 23.28 20.23 26.07
C LEU A 688 23.46 20.89 27.44
N ALA A 689 24.38 21.84 27.59
CA ALA A 689 24.55 22.59 28.83
C ALA A 689 23.29 23.37 29.23
N VAL A 690 22.59 23.98 28.25
CA VAL A 690 21.33 24.70 28.48
C VAL A 690 20.22 23.74 28.91
N GLN A 691 20.06 22.61 28.21
CA GLN A 691 19.01 21.63 28.54
C GLN A 691 19.24 20.96 29.90
N SER A 692 20.49 20.62 30.22
CA SER A 692 20.85 20.07 31.54
C SER A 692 20.61 21.08 32.67
N GLU A 693 20.83 22.38 32.45
CA GLU A 693 20.50 23.43 33.43
C GLU A 693 18.99 23.57 33.65
N LEU A 694 18.18 23.39 32.61
CA LEU A 694 16.72 23.41 32.72
C LEU A 694 16.23 22.20 33.53
N ALA A 695 16.76 21.01 33.24
CA ALA A 695 16.44 19.77 33.94
C ALA A 695 16.81 19.84 35.44
N GLU A 696 17.99 20.40 35.77
CA GLU A 696 18.48 20.60 37.15
C GLU A 696 17.48 21.41 38.01
N LYS A 697 16.76 22.35 37.39
CA LYS A 697 15.81 23.27 38.07
C LYS A 697 14.38 22.72 38.17
N ARG A 698 14.08 21.52 37.68
CA ARG A 698 12.71 20.97 37.72
C ARG A 698 12.38 20.32 39.04
N ASP A 699 11.26 20.71 39.64
CA ASP A 699 10.78 20.12 40.91
C ASP A 699 9.72 19.03 40.70
N ASP A 700 9.42 18.68 39.45
CA ASP A 700 8.44 17.66 39.08
C ASP A 700 9.06 16.61 38.15
N LEU A 701 8.89 15.33 38.51
CA LEU A 701 9.47 14.19 37.79
C LEU A 701 8.89 14.01 36.38
N ALA A 702 7.59 14.28 36.19
CA ALA A 702 6.96 14.15 34.88
C ALA A 702 7.44 15.26 33.93
N VAL A 703 7.64 16.48 34.44
CA VAL A 703 8.25 17.58 33.69
C VAL A 703 9.73 17.28 33.38
N TYR A 704 10.49 16.75 34.35
CA TYR A 704 11.88 16.36 34.13
C TYR A 704 12.00 15.32 32.99
N ARG A 705 11.10 14.33 32.93
CA ARG A 705 11.08 13.33 31.86
C ARG A 705 10.92 13.92 30.46
N VAL A 706 10.23 15.06 30.32
CA VAL A 706 10.14 15.79 29.05
C VAL A 706 11.49 16.40 28.68
N ASP A 707 12.17 17.06 29.62
CA ASP A 707 13.50 17.61 29.36
C ASP A 707 14.54 16.49 29.09
N PHE A 708 14.39 15.33 29.73
CA PHE A 708 15.23 14.15 29.48
C PHE A 708 15.12 13.63 28.04
N LYS A 709 13.94 13.74 27.41
CA LYS A 709 13.76 13.42 25.99
C LYS A 709 14.63 14.32 25.10
N GLU A 710 14.66 15.62 25.38
CA GLU A 710 15.49 16.58 24.65
C GLU A 710 16.99 16.34 24.86
N ILE A 711 17.39 16.05 26.11
CA ILE A 711 18.76 15.67 26.46
C ILE A 711 19.18 14.42 25.68
N THR A 712 18.31 13.42 25.60
CA THR A 712 18.57 12.17 24.86
C THR A 712 18.84 12.43 23.38
N GLY A 713 18.04 13.27 22.70
CA GLY A 713 18.27 13.57 21.28
C GLY A 713 19.63 14.23 21.02
N LEU A 714 20.07 15.10 21.92
CA LEU A 714 21.39 15.76 21.85
C LEU A 714 22.53 14.77 22.11
N VAL A 715 22.41 13.91 23.12
CA VAL A 715 23.42 12.88 23.43
C VAL A 715 23.51 11.84 22.32
N ARG A 716 22.38 11.40 21.76
CA ARG A 716 22.35 10.51 20.59
C ARG A 716 23.12 11.11 19.43
N THR A 717 22.84 12.37 19.09
CA THR A 717 23.54 13.07 18.01
C THR A 717 25.05 13.15 18.28
N LEU A 718 25.45 13.40 19.52
CA LEU A 718 26.85 13.45 19.93
C LEU A 718 27.53 12.08 19.79
N VAL A 719 26.89 11.01 20.28
CA VAL A 719 27.41 9.63 20.24
C VAL A 719 27.50 9.12 18.79
N THR A 720 26.47 9.32 17.98
CA THR A 720 26.48 8.90 16.57
C THR A 720 27.55 9.62 15.76
N ARG A 721 27.78 10.91 16.03
CA ARG A 721 28.71 11.73 15.24
C ARG A 721 30.17 11.62 15.70
N PHE A 722 30.39 11.53 17.01
CA PHE A 722 31.72 11.64 17.63
C PHE A 722 32.08 10.48 18.57
N GLY A 723 31.23 9.46 18.70
CA GLY A 723 31.42 8.34 19.64
C GLY A 723 32.34 7.22 19.15
N ALA A 724 33.22 7.47 18.18
CA ALA A 724 34.03 6.43 17.51
C ALA A 724 34.90 5.58 18.48
N ASN A 725 35.31 6.15 19.62
CA ASN A 725 36.19 5.53 20.61
C ASN A 725 35.51 5.19 21.95
N LEU A 726 34.17 5.05 21.97
CA LEU A 726 33.46 4.62 23.17
C LEU A 726 33.67 3.11 23.42
N GLU A 727 34.34 2.75 24.51
CA GLU A 727 34.52 1.35 24.97
C GLU A 727 33.26 0.77 25.65
N LYS A 728 32.05 1.20 25.22
CA LYS A 728 30.76 0.79 25.81
C LYS A 728 29.79 0.34 24.73
N THR A 729 29.10 -0.77 24.97
CA THR A 729 27.98 -1.24 24.14
C THR A 729 26.72 -0.50 24.58
N LEU A 730 26.33 0.51 23.81
CA LEU A 730 25.11 1.27 24.05
C LEU A 730 23.97 0.68 23.21
N THR A 731 22.78 0.58 23.78
CA THR A 731 21.60 0.06 23.10
C THR A 731 20.54 1.16 23.08
N GLU A 732 19.95 1.40 21.91
CA GLU A 732 18.86 2.34 21.73
C GLU A 732 17.53 1.61 21.86
N ILE A 733 16.61 2.21 22.62
CA ILE A 733 15.32 1.60 22.96
C ILE A 733 14.21 2.62 22.76
N HIS A 734 13.12 2.17 22.11
CA HIS A 734 11.91 2.95 21.86
C HIS A 734 10.79 2.54 22.82
N CYS A 735 10.10 3.53 23.41
CA CYS A 735 8.85 3.32 24.14
C CYS A 735 7.67 3.97 23.39
N PRO A 736 6.78 3.20 22.74
CA PRO A 736 5.69 3.74 21.94
C PRO A 736 4.58 4.40 22.79
N MET A 737 4.52 4.10 24.09
CA MET A 737 3.49 4.62 25.00
C MET A 737 3.88 5.95 25.68
N ALA A 738 5.14 6.38 25.56
CA ALA A 738 5.61 7.59 26.20
C ALA A 738 4.84 8.84 25.71
N PHE A 739 4.60 9.78 26.62
CA PHE A 739 3.97 11.08 26.35
C PHE A 739 2.65 11.01 25.57
N ASN A 740 1.68 10.20 26.02
CA ASN A 740 0.37 9.99 25.36
C ASN A 740 0.47 9.36 23.97
N SER A 741 1.29 8.31 23.83
CA SER A 741 1.52 7.59 22.56
C SER A 741 2.24 8.42 21.49
N VAL A 742 2.96 9.47 21.90
CA VAL A 742 3.85 10.22 21.01
C VAL A 742 5.14 9.43 20.74
N GLY A 743 5.54 8.56 21.68
CA GLY A 743 6.77 7.80 21.58
C GLY A 743 7.98 8.57 22.08
N ALA A 744 8.96 7.86 22.64
CA ALA A 744 10.25 8.42 23.03
C ALA A 744 11.33 7.35 23.07
N ASP A 745 12.53 7.74 22.65
CA ASP A 745 13.72 6.91 22.62
C ASP A 745 14.62 7.22 23.81
N TRP A 746 15.42 6.26 24.25
CA TRP A 746 16.55 6.48 25.16
C TRP A 746 17.72 5.55 24.84
N ILE A 747 18.89 5.93 25.34
CA ILE A 747 20.11 5.13 25.24
C ILE A 747 20.41 4.54 26.62
N GLN A 748 20.81 3.28 26.69
CA GLN A 748 21.27 2.64 27.91
C GLN A 748 22.46 1.70 27.65
N GLU A 749 23.13 1.27 28.71
CA GLU A 749 24.23 0.31 28.61
C GLU A 749 23.70 -1.13 28.73
N GLY A 750 23.91 -1.94 27.69
CA GLY A 750 23.45 -3.33 27.62
C GLY A 750 21.96 -3.52 27.28
N ASP A 751 21.55 -4.78 27.17
CA ASP A 751 20.25 -5.17 26.60
C ASP A 751 19.11 -5.32 27.62
N GLU A 752 19.39 -5.18 28.92
CA GLU A 752 18.33 -5.25 29.94
C GLU A 752 17.58 -3.92 30.03
N VAL A 753 16.42 -3.85 29.36
CA VAL A 753 15.58 -2.64 29.27
C VAL A 753 15.25 -2.06 30.65
N HIS A 754 15.66 -0.80 30.89
CA HIS A 754 15.36 0.01 32.07
C HIS A 754 14.65 1.32 31.67
N ASN A 755 13.32 1.32 31.68
CA ASN A 755 12.49 2.41 31.15
C ASN A 755 12.52 3.67 32.03
N PRO A 756 13.10 4.80 31.56
CA PRO A 756 13.21 6.04 32.33
C PRO A 756 11.91 6.86 32.35
N TYR A 757 10.94 6.58 31.47
CA TYR A 757 9.70 7.36 31.32
C TYR A 757 8.56 6.89 32.22
N PHE A 758 8.56 5.61 32.57
CA PHE A 758 7.56 4.99 33.44
C PHE A 758 8.14 4.44 34.75
N GLY A 759 9.47 4.47 34.90
CA GLY A 759 10.14 4.07 36.13
C GLY A 759 9.87 2.61 36.50
N PRO A 760 9.79 2.27 37.80
CA PRO A 760 9.59 0.90 38.27
C PRO A 760 8.27 0.27 37.81
N SER A 761 7.27 1.09 37.44
CA SER A 761 5.95 0.60 37.03
C SER A 761 5.98 -0.18 35.71
N MET A 762 6.91 0.15 34.81
CA MET A 762 7.11 -0.52 33.52
C MET A 762 8.59 -0.60 33.16
N LEU A 763 9.42 -0.97 34.13
CA LEU A 763 10.88 -0.96 34.02
C LEU A 763 11.40 -1.72 32.79
N LYS A 764 10.83 -2.90 32.49
CA LYS A 764 11.25 -3.78 31.39
C LYS A 764 10.51 -3.56 30.08
N CYS A 765 9.81 -2.45 29.93
CA CYS A 765 8.99 -2.15 28.76
C CYS A 765 9.74 -1.24 27.79
N GLY A 766 9.93 -1.69 26.56
CA GLY A 766 10.64 -0.97 25.50
C GLY A 766 11.07 -1.94 24.40
N GLU A 767 11.20 -1.45 23.17
CA GLU A 767 11.67 -2.20 22.02
C GLU A 767 13.09 -1.74 21.67
N ILE A 768 14.04 -2.67 21.60
CA ILE A 768 15.41 -2.37 21.17
C ILE A 768 15.38 -2.06 19.68
N THR A 769 15.82 -0.86 19.29
CA THR A 769 15.80 -0.40 17.90
C THR A 769 17.15 -0.51 17.22
N SER A 770 18.24 -0.28 17.95
CA SER A 770 19.60 -0.32 17.41
C SER A 770 20.66 -0.53 18.50
N HIS A 771 21.88 -0.90 18.10
CA HIS A 771 23.07 -0.85 18.96
C HIS A 771 23.98 0.28 18.48
N LEU A 772 24.48 1.08 19.42
CA LEU A 772 25.35 2.23 19.20
C LEU A 772 26.73 1.94 19.82
N GLY A 773 27.79 2.07 19.01
CA GLY A 773 29.17 1.83 19.46
C GLY A 773 29.81 0.61 18.79
N ASN A 774 31.14 0.55 18.83
CA ASN A 774 31.94 -0.42 18.09
C ASN A 774 31.74 -1.83 18.68
N THR A 775 30.92 -2.65 18.05
CA THR A 775 30.81 -4.08 18.40
C THR A 775 32.07 -4.78 17.93
N ALA A 776 32.96 -5.11 18.87
CA ALA A 776 34.05 -6.07 18.65
C ALA A 776 33.54 -7.50 18.26
N GLU A 777 32.23 -7.68 18.06
CA GLU A 777 31.60 -8.93 17.64
C GLU A 777 31.38 -9.03 16.11
N GLU A 778 31.63 -7.98 15.32
CA GLU A 778 31.48 -8.06 13.85
C GLU A 778 32.57 -8.89 13.14
N GLU A 779 33.69 -9.23 13.81
CA GLU A 779 34.71 -10.13 13.23
C GLU A 779 34.33 -11.62 13.32
N ASP A 780 33.41 -12.04 14.19
CA ASP A 780 33.09 -13.48 14.37
C ASP A 780 31.86 -13.94 13.56
N ALA A 781 31.01 -13.00 13.11
CA ALA A 781 29.88 -13.28 12.22
C ALA A 781 30.29 -13.53 10.75
N ALA A 782 31.51 -13.11 10.36
CA ALA A 782 32.05 -13.35 9.01
C ALA A 782 32.66 -14.75 8.83
N THR A 783 32.64 -15.61 9.86
CA THR A 783 33.24 -16.96 9.82
C THR A 783 32.28 -18.11 10.16
N ARG A 784 30.97 -17.96 9.91
CA ARG A 784 30.01 -19.08 9.96
C ARG A 784 29.12 -19.21 8.74
#